data_AF-A0A925QN71-F1
#
_entry.id   AF-A0A925QN71-F1
#
_cell.length_a   1.000
_cell.length_b   1.000
_cell.length_c   1.000
_cell.angle_alpha   90.00
_cell.angle_beta   90.00
_cell.angle_gamma   90.00
#
_symmetry.space_group_name_H-M   'P 1'
#
loop_
_entity.id
_entity.type
_entity.pdbx_description
1 polymer ?
#
loop_
_entity_poly.entity_id
_entity_poly.type
_entity_poly.pdbx_seq_one_letter_code
_entity_poly.pdbx_strand_id
1 'polypeptide(L)'
;MSCALKVSESAGSTGTFLISGAGSAFNTAGTVVVGQSLLWRVATGDTLDYGSIGGAANGTMTLQAGGSATSSSLTIGSSGSGTVPRTTESATGQVVLDGIGSAWNIVRTAVQTGGRTLVALATGQSTNGSLEVRNGATMKVDGSSEPGEYSGLNLAAITAGATTSNAQGTITVKGTGSRLDLDGGIGFVNVGRGFGTTGTLTVSDGGFVGGSSNGETGLVYMNVGQGGGTGTVTVSGAGSLLRFNGRQSATNSDPTANLNGGSFLSIGRGGGGAAGNGIVNVTGGGRIEIDTTPLVLTNPNGQTGLYVGAFNGSTGQMTVSGPGSTLLISGGTGMAPYVGVGRDSGTGSLVISNGGRVEVSSLHTSVPNTGGSGYLPGDLSNFEIGRRTVGSGSGPTTGTVTVTGAGSQLLMSGNADAFIQVGRGVDATGTLNILNGGQTRSSAVFIGTESGSGALNMSGGHMVIDGVVNGGPTAGSGGGLGVGRGGATGVANVSNGSTISISSSAANPSVSIGGSSIAPGGTGTFNLSGGSALTVNGPNALIGVGRFENGTQAGIGTLTLSGAGTSAAATGSGAQVLLGSSSNTIGTVIVGAGASLSATALIGVAHDGTASTGGIGTLIVHGTATAADLIIGATGLVGGNGVINANVTNFGVINPGNTPGLLSINGNYTAGGAGSRLILEVESDGAGGFKTDEVRFSFGGAIDLAAQNVEFSFLGNTDPNAFQASGLFDIDTFVRQANASGAFSGLAAAAYAGVSFAARADAYTISNFTFSATGGAVFTATPVPEAQSWLMLAAGLMALGVAKRRAA
;
A
#
# COMPACT_ATOMS: atom_id res chain seq x y z
N MET A 1 -45.57 34.38 -4.86
CA MET A 1 -45.33 33.70 -6.15
C MET A 1 -43.84 33.61 -6.36
N SER A 2 -43.27 32.43 -6.60
CA SER A 2 -41.87 32.35 -7.02
C SER A 2 -41.78 32.76 -8.48
N CYS A 3 -41.04 33.82 -8.81
CA CYS A 3 -40.72 34.16 -10.19
C CYS A 3 -39.78 33.08 -10.75
N ALA A 4 -40.33 31.98 -11.28
CA ALA A 4 -39.56 30.91 -11.91
C ALA A 4 -39.64 31.03 -13.43
N LEU A 5 -38.53 30.79 -14.12
CA LEU A 5 -38.52 30.61 -15.58
C LEU A 5 -38.55 29.11 -15.89
N LYS A 6 -39.41 28.69 -16.81
CA LYS A 6 -39.50 27.30 -17.24
C LYS A 6 -39.42 27.23 -18.77
N VAL A 7 -38.43 26.51 -19.27
CA VAL A 7 -38.19 26.29 -20.70
C VAL A 7 -38.50 24.84 -21.01
N SER A 8 -39.65 24.57 -21.65
CA SER A 8 -40.24 23.23 -21.84
C SER A 8 -40.60 22.55 -20.52
N GLU A 9 -41.87 22.67 -20.11
CA GLU A 9 -42.37 22.21 -18.79
C GLU A 9 -43.35 21.02 -18.85
N SER A 10 -44.09 20.86 -19.95
CA SER A 10 -45.04 19.75 -20.09
C SER A 10 -44.41 18.57 -20.85
N ALA A 11 -44.79 17.34 -20.50
CA ALA A 11 -44.42 16.16 -21.27
C ALA A 11 -44.90 16.31 -22.73
N GLY A 12 -44.00 16.13 -23.70
CA GLY A 12 -44.27 16.36 -25.12
C GLY A 12 -43.98 17.79 -25.62
N SER A 13 -43.51 18.70 -24.76
CA SER A 13 -43.16 20.07 -25.17
C SER A 13 -41.72 20.20 -25.67
N THR A 14 -41.43 21.28 -26.40
CA THR A 14 -40.07 21.69 -26.74
C THR A 14 -39.95 23.20 -26.61
N GLY A 15 -38.83 23.70 -26.06
CA GLY A 15 -38.63 25.12 -25.80
C GLY A 15 -37.16 25.53 -25.94
N THR A 16 -36.93 26.77 -26.36
CA THR A 16 -35.59 27.36 -26.50
C THR A 16 -35.57 28.76 -25.89
N PHE A 17 -34.45 29.14 -25.27
CA PHE A 17 -34.25 30.48 -24.71
C PHE A 17 -32.83 30.96 -24.96
N LEU A 18 -32.67 32.12 -25.60
CA LEU A 18 -31.37 32.68 -25.99
C LEU A 18 -31.15 34.03 -25.33
N ILE A 19 -29.98 34.18 -24.70
CA ILE A 19 -29.46 35.46 -24.24
C ILE A 19 -28.14 35.70 -24.98
N SER A 20 -28.07 36.76 -25.77
CA SER A 20 -26.94 37.01 -26.66
C SER A 20 -26.55 38.47 -26.69
N GLY A 21 -25.25 38.73 -26.75
CA GLY A 21 -24.67 40.08 -26.91
C GLY A 21 -24.26 40.72 -25.59
N ALA A 22 -23.18 41.50 -25.62
CA ALA A 22 -22.67 42.23 -24.48
C ALA A 22 -23.73 43.21 -23.95
N GLY A 23 -23.97 43.18 -22.64
CA GLY A 23 -24.99 44.00 -21.99
C GLY A 23 -26.39 43.37 -21.97
N SER A 24 -26.64 42.29 -22.71
CA SER A 24 -27.86 41.49 -22.54
C SER A 24 -27.84 40.78 -21.19
N ALA A 25 -28.95 40.88 -20.45
CA ALA A 25 -29.05 40.31 -19.11
C ALA A 25 -30.41 39.64 -18.87
N PHE A 26 -30.39 38.51 -18.17
CA PHE A 26 -31.58 37.87 -17.61
C PHE A 26 -31.41 37.75 -16.10
N ASN A 27 -32.35 38.27 -15.31
CA ASN A 27 -32.29 38.20 -13.85
C ASN A 27 -33.60 37.68 -13.29
N THR A 28 -33.52 36.66 -12.43
CA THR A 28 -34.66 36.15 -11.68
C THR A 28 -34.27 35.83 -10.25
N ALA A 29 -35.19 36.05 -9.30
CA ALA A 29 -35.01 35.64 -7.91
C ALA A 29 -35.36 34.15 -7.67
N GLY A 30 -35.99 33.48 -8.64
CA GLY A 30 -36.44 32.10 -8.51
C GLY A 30 -35.59 31.08 -9.26
N THR A 31 -36.07 29.84 -9.26
CA THR A 31 -35.48 28.71 -10.00
C THR A 31 -35.67 28.89 -11.50
N VAL A 32 -34.64 28.58 -12.28
CA VAL A 32 -34.74 28.35 -13.72
C VAL A 32 -34.82 26.85 -13.96
N VAL A 33 -35.80 26.39 -14.74
CA VAL A 33 -35.97 24.98 -15.11
C VAL A 33 -35.90 24.84 -16.62
N VAL A 34 -35.02 23.97 -17.10
CA VAL A 34 -34.81 23.70 -18.53
C VAL A 34 -35.08 22.23 -18.81
N GLY A 35 -36.18 21.91 -19.47
CA GLY A 35 -36.63 20.54 -19.71
C GLY A 35 -37.21 19.89 -18.45
N GLN A 36 -38.52 19.98 -18.28
CA GLN A 36 -39.28 19.29 -17.24
C GLN A 36 -40.46 18.56 -17.86
N SER A 37 -40.75 17.34 -17.42
CA SER A 37 -41.84 16.52 -17.94
C SER A 37 -43.06 16.49 -16.99
N LEU A 38 -43.75 17.61 -16.79
CA LEU A 38 -44.99 17.61 -16.01
C LEU A 38 -46.14 16.97 -16.80
N LEU A 39 -46.95 16.19 -16.08
CA LEU A 39 -48.21 15.64 -16.55
C LEU A 39 -49.30 15.87 -15.50
N TRP A 40 -50.28 16.71 -15.80
CA TRP A 40 -51.41 16.97 -14.90
C TRP A 40 -52.72 16.69 -15.62
N ARG A 41 -53.63 16.01 -14.92
CA ARG A 41 -55.03 15.95 -15.35
C ARG A 41 -55.74 17.17 -14.80
N VAL A 42 -56.07 18.13 -15.66
CA VAL A 42 -56.70 19.37 -15.25
C VAL A 42 -58.21 19.13 -15.12
N ALA A 43 -58.64 18.77 -13.91
CA ALA A 43 -60.03 18.56 -13.46
C ALA A 43 -60.80 17.34 -14.01
N THR A 44 -61.61 16.73 -13.13
CA THR A 44 -62.58 15.67 -13.44
C THR A 44 -63.73 16.22 -14.29
N GLY A 45 -63.63 16.16 -15.62
CA GLY A 45 -64.73 16.50 -16.52
C GLY A 45 -64.30 16.84 -17.95
N ASP A 46 -63.17 17.52 -18.10
CA ASP A 46 -62.65 17.96 -19.39
C ASP A 46 -61.38 17.17 -19.76
N THR A 47 -61.30 16.68 -20.99
CA THR A 47 -60.20 15.83 -21.51
C THR A 47 -58.89 16.59 -21.75
N LEU A 48 -58.63 17.70 -21.04
CA LEU A 48 -57.45 18.52 -21.22
C LEU A 48 -56.34 18.04 -20.28
N ASP A 49 -55.50 17.13 -20.78
CA ASP A 49 -54.26 16.75 -20.13
C ASP A 49 -53.20 17.84 -20.38
N TYR A 50 -52.60 18.35 -19.30
CA TYR A 50 -51.41 19.21 -19.40
C TYR A 50 -50.21 18.29 -19.62
N GLY A 51 -49.79 18.17 -20.87
CA GLY A 51 -48.74 17.24 -21.32
C GLY A 51 -49.32 15.96 -21.95
N SER A 52 -48.49 15.22 -22.68
CA SER A 52 -48.84 13.94 -23.30
C SER A 52 -48.20 12.79 -22.53
N ILE A 53 -48.98 11.76 -22.23
CA ILE A 53 -48.49 10.51 -21.59
C ILE A 53 -47.37 9.91 -22.43
N GLY A 54 -46.24 9.56 -21.79
CA GLY A 54 -45.04 9.06 -22.47
C GLY A 54 -44.33 10.09 -23.35
N GLY A 55 -44.77 11.35 -23.35
CA GLY A 55 -44.15 12.42 -24.11
C GLY A 55 -42.77 12.81 -23.55
N ALA A 56 -41.90 13.30 -24.44
CA ALA A 56 -40.60 13.85 -24.09
C ALA A 56 -40.66 15.37 -24.01
N ALA A 57 -40.14 15.96 -22.93
CA ALA A 57 -39.96 17.41 -22.80
C ALA A 57 -38.52 17.79 -23.17
N ASN A 58 -38.31 18.72 -24.10
CA ASN A 58 -36.98 19.13 -24.57
C ASN A 58 -36.75 20.64 -24.38
N GLY A 59 -35.95 21.03 -23.40
CA GLY A 59 -35.59 22.42 -23.14
C GLY A 59 -34.15 22.73 -23.53
N THR A 60 -33.91 23.87 -24.18
CA THR A 60 -32.56 24.38 -24.45
C THR A 60 -32.42 25.84 -24.03
N MET A 61 -31.28 26.18 -23.44
CA MET A 61 -30.95 27.56 -23.08
C MET A 61 -29.50 27.88 -23.45
N THR A 62 -29.28 29.01 -24.10
CA THR A 62 -27.95 29.44 -24.54
C THR A 62 -27.66 30.85 -24.07
N LEU A 63 -26.48 31.04 -23.47
CA LEU A 63 -25.90 32.32 -23.10
C LEU A 63 -24.63 32.53 -23.92
N GLN A 64 -24.60 33.56 -24.75
CA GLN A 64 -23.45 33.75 -25.65
C GLN A 64 -23.08 35.21 -25.89
N ALA A 65 -21.89 35.41 -26.49
CA ALA A 65 -21.40 36.70 -26.95
C ALA A 65 -21.43 37.81 -25.87
N GLY A 66 -21.07 37.48 -24.63
CA GLY A 66 -21.01 38.44 -23.53
C GLY A 66 -22.33 38.65 -22.78
N GLY A 67 -23.34 37.78 -23.00
CA GLY A 67 -24.59 37.83 -22.26
C GLY A 67 -24.42 37.44 -20.78
N SER A 68 -25.28 37.96 -19.92
CA SER A 68 -25.27 37.63 -18.48
C SER A 68 -26.60 37.05 -17.98
N ALA A 69 -26.54 36.19 -16.97
CA ALA A 69 -27.71 35.65 -16.29
C ALA A 69 -27.52 35.58 -14.77
N THR A 70 -28.59 35.84 -14.00
CA THR A 70 -28.62 35.62 -12.55
C THR A 70 -29.89 34.86 -12.16
N SER A 71 -29.76 33.80 -11.37
CA SER A 71 -30.89 33.06 -10.79
C SER A 71 -30.59 32.54 -9.38
N SER A 72 -31.60 32.09 -8.63
CA SER A 72 -31.35 31.51 -7.30
C SER A 72 -31.08 30.00 -7.31
N SER A 73 -31.56 29.31 -8.35
CA SER A 73 -31.17 27.94 -8.66
C SER A 73 -31.42 27.62 -10.13
N LEU A 74 -30.86 26.51 -10.59
CA LEU A 74 -30.96 26.00 -11.95
C LEU A 74 -31.23 24.49 -11.93
N THR A 75 -32.24 24.04 -12.65
CA THR A 75 -32.55 22.62 -12.86
C THR A 75 -32.56 22.33 -14.36
N ILE A 76 -31.80 21.33 -14.81
CA ILE A 76 -31.64 20.97 -16.22
C ILE A 76 -32.01 19.50 -16.39
N GLY A 77 -33.13 19.21 -17.07
CA GLY A 77 -33.66 17.86 -17.18
C GLY A 77 -34.21 17.39 -15.83
N SER A 78 -35.53 17.48 -15.64
CA SER A 78 -36.18 17.02 -14.40
C SER A 78 -37.45 16.24 -14.67
N SER A 79 -37.68 15.20 -13.89
CA SER A 79 -38.96 14.52 -13.90
C SER A 79 -39.99 15.49 -13.33
N GLY A 80 -41.12 15.63 -14.02
CA GLY A 80 -42.21 16.41 -13.49
C GLY A 80 -42.87 15.76 -12.27
N SER A 81 -43.41 16.58 -11.38
CA SER A 81 -44.46 16.17 -10.43
C SER A 81 -45.83 16.23 -11.11
N GLY A 82 -46.65 15.19 -11.00
CA GLY A 82 -47.96 15.14 -11.63
C GLY A 82 -48.97 14.34 -10.80
N THR A 83 -50.25 14.44 -11.13
CA THR A 83 -51.31 13.60 -10.52
C THR A 83 -51.45 12.24 -11.20
N VAL A 84 -50.88 12.08 -12.41
CA VAL A 84 -50.83 10.81 -13.14
C VAL A 84 -49.42 10.52 -13.71
N PRO A 85 -48.33 10.73 -12.95
CA PRO A 85 -47.00 10.50 -13.50
C PRO A 85 -46.86 9.00 -13.82
N ARG A 86 -46.53 8.69 -15.07
CA ARG A 86 -46.14 7.35 -15.49
C ARG A 86 -44.63 7.34 -15.61
N THR A 87 -43.98 6.24 -15.27
CA THR A 87 -42.52 6.12 -15.35
C THR A 87 -41.98 6.16 -16.81
N THR A 88 -42.86 6.43 -17.79
CA THR A 88 -42.59 6.49 -19.23
C THR A 88 -42.33 7.88 -19.78
N GLU A 89 -42.68 8.95 -19.05
CA GLU A 89 -42.33 10.31 -19.48
C GLU A 89 -40.81 10.51 -19.43
N SER A 90 -40.28 11.37 -20.32
CA SER A 90 -38.86 11.71 -20.33
C SER A 90 -38.64 13.22 -20.42
N ALA A 91 -37.51 13.70 -19.88
CA ALA A 91 -37.14 15.12 -19.94
C ALA A 91 -35.66 15.28 -20.31
N THR A 92 -35.40 16.10 -21.32
CA THR A 92 -34.06 16.50 -21.76
C THR A 92 -33.90 18.00 -21.59
N GLY A 93 -32.86 18.41 -20.85
CA GLY A 93 -32.46 19.80 -20.72
C GLY A 93 -31.03 20.03 -21.21
N GLN A 94 -30.79 21.16 -21.85
CA GLN A 94 -29.46 21.58 -22.27
C GLN A 94 -29.23 23.06 -21.96
N VAL A 95 -28.10 23.38 -21.34
CA VAL A 95 -27.62 24.74 -21.12
C VAL A 95 -26.23 24.90 -21.73
N VAL A 96 -26.01 25.98 -22.49
CA VAL A 96 -24.70 26.31 -23.08
C VAL A 96 -24.32 27.73 -22.72
N LEU A 97 -23.16 27.90 -22.08
CA LEU A 97 -22.50 29.19 -21.88
C LEU A 97 -21.29 29.25 -22.82
N ASP A 98 -21.29 30.19 -23.75
CA ASP A 98 -20.31 30.27 -24.83
C ASP A 98 -19.72 31.68 -24.99
N GLY A 99 -18.40 31.77 -25.05
CA GLY A 99 -17.69 32.99 -25.39
C GLY A 99 -17.28 33.83 -24.16
N ILE A 100 -16.19 34.57 -24.35
CA ILE A 100 -15.63 35.49 -23.36
C ILE A 100 -16.70 36.49 -22.90
N GLY A 101 -16.77 36.70 -21.59
CA GLY A 101 -17.71 37.62 -20.96
C GLY A 101 -19.12 37.06 -20.76
N SER A 102 -19.45 35.90 -21.35
CA SER A 102 -20.70 35.22 -21.04
C SER A 102 -20.65 34.68 -19.61
N ALA A 103 -21.60 35.06 -18.76
CA ALA A 103 -21.55 34.78 -17.33
C ALA A 103 -22.91 34.43 -16.73
N TRP A 104 -23.02 33.32 -16.00
CA TRP A 104 -24.21 33.01 -15.19
C TRP A 104 -23.86 32.91 -13.71
N ASN A 105 -24.46 33.78 -12.90
CA ASN A 105 -24.36 33.76 -11.44
C ASN A 105 -25.60 33.09 -10.81
N ILE A 106 -25.39 31.97 -10.13
CA ILE A 106 -26.41 31.30 -9.33
C ILE A 106 -26.21 31.71 -7.88
N VAL A 107 -27.11 32.52 -7.33
CA VAL A 107 -26.94 33.14 -6.00
C VAL A 107 -28.00 32.63 -5.03
N ARG A 108 -27.57 32.01 -3.94
CA ARG A 108 -28.49 31.63 -2.85
C ARG A 108 -29.14 32.88 -2.25
N THR A 109 -30.47 32.86 -2.16
CA THR A 109 -31.22 33.96 -1.53
C THR A 109 -31.40 33.68 -0.03
N ALA A 110 -31.44 34.73 0.80
CA ALA A 110 -31.60 34.61 2.26
C ALA A 110 -32.89 33.90 2.70
N VAL A 111 -33.87 33.76 1.80
CA VAL A 111 -35.14 33.04 2.08
C VAL A 111 -34.97 31.52 1.92
N GLN A 112 -33.89 31.06 1.29
CA GLN A 112 -33.60 29.64 1.10
C GLN A 112 -32.91 29.07 2.35
N THR A 113 -33.69 28.45 3.23
CA THR A 113 -33.15 27.71 4.40
C THR A 113 -32.76 26.27 4.03
N GLY A 114 -31.80 25.72 4.78
CA GLY A 114 -31.35 24.34 4.67
C GLY A 114 -30.38 24.05 3.52
N GLY A 115 -29.76 22.88 3.55
CA GLY A 115 -28.84 22.41 2.52
C GLY A 115 -29.56 22.26 1.18
N ARG A 116 -29.08 22.97 0.14
CA ARG A 116 -29.70 22.97 -1.18
C ARG A 116 -28.67 22.76 -2.27
N THR A 117 -29.09 21.97 -3.26
CA THR A 117 -28.40 21.93 -4.55
C THR A 117 -28.82 23.16 -5.34
N LEU A 118 -27.87 23.98 -5.73
CA LEU A 118 -28.15 25.21 -6.47
C LEU A 118 -28.21 24.95 -7.98
N VAL A 119 -27.49 23.94 -8.46
CA VAL A 119 -27.58 23.47 -9.85
C VAL A 119 -27.79 21.96 -9.88
N ALA A 120 -28.90 21.51 -10.45
CA ALA A 120 -29.25 20.09 -10.52
C ALA A 120 -29.47 19.66 -11.98
N LEU A 121 -28.76 18.63 -12.41
CA LEU A 121 -28.88 18.06 -13.75
C LEU A 121 -29.46 16.65 -13.63
N ALA A 122 -30.45 16.35 -14.48
CA ALA A 122 -31.10 15.04 -14.52
C ALA A 122 -31.64 14.60 -13.15
N THR A 123 -32.63 15.33 -12.63
CA THR A 123 -33.28 14.97 -11.38
C THR A 123 -34.48 14.08 -11.64
N GLY A 124 -34.35 12.78 -11.34
CA GLY A 124 -35.43 11.79 -11.43
C GLY A 124 -35.31 10.80 -12.59
N GLN A 125 -36.23 9.85 -12.66
CA GLN A 125 -36.23 8.79 -13.67
C GLN A 125 -36.45 9.37 -15.07
N SER A 126 -35.79 8.77 -16.07
CA SER A 126 -35.88 9.10 -17.50
C SER A 126 -35.53 10.55 -17.83
N THR A 127 -34.56 11.11 -17.11
CA THR A 127 -34.10 12.49 -17.31
C THR A 127 -32.68 12.54 -17.88
N ASN A 128 -32.43 13.51 -18.74
CA ASN A 128 -31.12 13.86 -19.26
C ASN A 128 -30.89 15.37 -19.10
N GLY A 129 -29.77 15.76 -18.52
CA GLY A 129 -29.41 17.15 -18.30
C GLY A 129 -27.96 17.40 -18.72
N SER A 130 -27.73 18.45 -19.51
CA SER A 130 -26.39 18.83 -19.95
C SER A 130 -26.11 20.31 -19.73
N LEU A 131 -24.91 20.62 -19.24
CA LEU A 131 -24.37 21.97 -19.13
C LEU A 131 -22.99 22.03 -19.78
N GLU A 132 -22.80 22.98 -20.70
CA GLU A 132 -21.52 23.27 -21.32
C GLU A 132 -21.08 24.70 -20.98
N VAL A 133 -19.83 24.85 -20.54
CA VAL A 133 -19.17 26.14 -20.30
C VAL A 133 -17.91 26.17 -21.15
N ARG A 134 -17.90 26.98 -22.21
CA ARG A 134 -16.80 26.97 -23.19
C ARG A 134 -16.36 28.33 -23.69
N ASN A 135 -15.19 28.34 -24.33
CA ASN A 135 -14.63 29.51 -25.03
C ASN A 135 -14.52 30.78 -24.16
N GLY A 136 -14.15 30.63 -22.89
CA GLY A 136 -13.97 31.75 -21.96
C GLY A 136 -15.22 32.16 -21.17
N ALA A 137 -16.32 31.42 -21.27
CA ALA A 137 -17.53 31.65 -20.49
C ALA A 137 -17.35 31.25 -19.00
N THR A 138 -18.17 31.81 -18.13
CA THR A 138 -18.11 31.57 -16.68
C THR A 138 -19.48 31.19 -16.11
N MET A 139 -19.50 30.21 -15.21
CA MET A 139 -20.62 29.96 -14.30
C MET A 139 -20.12 30.10 -12.88
N LYS A 140 -20.79 30.91 -12.07
CA LYS A 140 -20.54 31.04 -10.63
C LYS A 140 -21.71 30.49 -9.85
N VAL A 141 -21.47 29.58 -8.92
CA VAL A 141 -22.44 29.12 -7.93
C VAL A 141 -22.03 29.69 -6.60
N ASP A 142 -22.83 30.63 -6.08
CA ASP A 142 -22.52 31.44 -4.91
C ASP A 142 -23.54 31.22 -3.79
N GLY A 143 -23.11 30.47 -2.77
CA GLY A 143 -23.79 30.25 -1.51
C GLY A 143 -23.17 31.02 -0.35
N SER A 144 -22.32 32.02 -0.60
CA SER A 144 -21.59 32.74 0.46
C SER A 144 -22.50 33.55 1.39
N SER A 145 -23.72 33.84 0.96
CA SER A 145 -24.75 34.48 1.79
C SER A 145 -25.17 33.66 3.01
N GLU A 146 -24.99 32.33 2.97
CA GLU A 146 -25.29 31.41 4.08
C GLU A 146 -24.11 30.46 4.29
N PRO A 147 -23.03 30.90 4.97
CA PRO A 147 -21.80 30.13 5.11
C PRO A 147 -21.97 28.86 5.96
N GLY A 148 -23.12 28.64 6.62
CA GLY A 148 -23.43 27.40 7.31
C GLY A 148 -24.04 26.32 6.42
N GLU A 149 -24.41 26.64 5.17
CA GLU A 149 -25.28 25.79 4.36
C GLU A 149 -24.57 25.19 3.14
N TYR A 150 -25.01 23.98 2.75
CA TYR A 150 -24.53 23.32 1.54
C TYR A 150 -24.95 24.07 0.29
N SER A 151 -23.99 24.30 -0.62
CA SER A 151 -24.22 24.93 -1.92
C SER A 151 -23.38 24.22 -2.97
N GLY A 152 -24.01 23.74 -4.03
CA GLY A 152 -23.29 22.86 -4.95
C GLY A 152 -24.12 22.30 -6.10
N LEU A 153 -23.52 21.30 -6.74
CA LEU A 153 -24.01 20.68 -7.97
C LEU A 153 -24.40 19.22 -7.74
N ASN A 154 -25.47 18.78 -8.40
CA ASN A 154 -25.77 17.37 -8.57
C ASN A 154 -25.87 17.04 -10.06
N LEU A 155 -25.10 16.06 -10.52
CA LEU A 155 -25.16 15.52 -11.88
C LEU A 155 -25.72 14.11 -11.79
N ALA A 156 -26.99 13.96 -12.19
CA ALA A 156 -27.79 12.76 -11.98
C ALA A 156 -27.84 12.37 -10.50
N ALA A 157 -28.71 13.03 -9.74
CA ALA A 157 -29.00 12.66 -8.37
C ALA A 157 -30.48 12.33 -8.20
N ILE A 158 -30.74 11.19 -7.55
CA ILE A 158 -32.08 10.82 -7.09
C ILE A 158 -32.14 10.80 -5.56
N THR A 159 -33.30 11.14 -5.03
CA THR A 159 -33.57 11.05 -3.59
C THR A 159 -33.42 9.60 -3.12
N ALA A 160 -32.86 9.43 -1.91
CA ALA A 160 -32.71 8.11 -1.29
C ALA A 160 -34.06 7.37 -1.24
N GLY A 161 -34.08 6.11 -1.69
CA GLY A 161 -35.26 5.23 -1.72
C GLY A 161 -35.81 4.92 -3.11
N ALA A 162 -35.41 5.65 -4.15
CA ALA A 162 -35.72 5.26 -5.53
C ALA A 162 -34.91 4.01 -5.94
N THR A 163 -35.60 2.94 -6.31
CA THR A 163 -35.01 1.63 -6.62
C THR A 163 -34.67 1.44 -8.10
N THR A 164 -35.14 2.31 -8.98
CA THR A 164 -34.82 2.28 -10.41
C THR A 164 -34.73 3.71 -10.96
N SER A 165 -33.54 4.08 -11.47
CA SER A 165 -33.33 5.30 -12.22
C SER A 165 -32.41 5.02 -13.41
N ASN A 166 -32.45 5.92 -14.37
CA ASN A 166 -31.59 5.98 -15.57
C ASN A 166 -31.26 7.46 -15.86
N ALA A 167 -31.27 8.31 -14.83
CA ALA A 167 -30.96 9.72 -14.92
C ALA A 167 -29.51 9.94 -15.40
N GLN A 168 -29.31 10.88 -16.33
CA GLN A 168 -28.02 11.15 -16.95
C GLN A 168 -27.66 12.65 -16.90
N GLY A 169 -26.67 13.02 -16.11
CA GLY A 169 -26.25 14.41 -15.92
C GLY A 169 -24.83 14.64 -16.42
N THR A 170 -24.62 15.61 -17.30
CA THR A 170 -23.31 15.91 -17.88
C THR A 170 -22.93 17.38 -17.72
N ILE A 171 -21.72 17.65 -17.24
CA ILE A 171 -21.09 18.98 -17.28
C ILE A 171 -19.79 18.90 -18.08
N THR A 172 -19.59 19.86 -18.97
CA THR A 172 -18.34 20.06 -19.71
C THR A 172 -17.84 21.48 -19.52
N VAL A 173 -16.62 21.65 -19.01
CA VAL A 173 -15.92 22.95 -18.91
C VAL A 173 -14.67 22.87 -19.79
N LYS A 174 -14.68 23.60 -20.90
CA LYS A 174 -13.68 23.43 -21.95
C LYS A 174 -13.13 24.74 -22.50
N GLY A 175 -11.81 24.80 -22.65
CA GLY A 175 -11.13 25.92 -23.29
C GLY A 175 -10.55 26.90 -22.26
N THR A 176 -9.47 27.57 -22.65
CA THR A 176 -8.79 28.54 -21.81
C THR A 176 -9.75 29.65 -21.37
N GLY A 177 -9.75 29.93 -20.06
CA GLY A 177 -10.60 30.96 -19.46
C GLY A 177 -12.03 30.50 -19.18
N SER A 178 -12.44 29.29 -19.56
CA SER A 178 -13.74 28.74 -19.16
C SER A 178 -13.72 28.28 -17.71
N ARG A 179 -14.69 28.74 -16.92
CA ARG A 179 -14.69 28.52 -15.47
C ARG A 179 -16.05 28.10 -14.93
N LEU A 180 -16.03 27.16 -13.99
CA LEU A 180 -17.13 26.85 -13.10
C LEU A 180 -16.65 27.09 -11.66
N ASP A 181 -17.01 28.24 -11.13
CA ASP A 181 -16.62 28.68 -9.80
C ASP A 181 -17.70 28.30 -8.78
N LEU A 182 -17.27 27.72 -7.65
CA LEU A 182 -18.11 27.24 -6.55
C LEU A 182 -17.70 27.95 -5.28
N ASP A 183 -18.51 28.92 -4.86
CA ASP A 183 -18.34 29.64 -3.60
C ASP A 183 -19.53 29.34 -2.68
N GLY A 184 -19.28 29.18 -1.39
CA GLY A 184 -20.31 29.04 -0.38
C GLY A 184 -19.78 28.38 0.89
N GLY A 185 -20.61 28.32 1.93
CA GLY A 185 -20.22 27.72 3.21
C GLY A 185 -19.66 26.31 3.09
N ILE A 186 -20.28 25.49 2.24
CA ILE A 186 -19.85 24.12 1.95
C ILE A 186 -20.08 23.84 0.46
N GLY A 187 -19.07 24.15 -0.35
CA GLY A 187 -19.06 23.82 -1.77
C GLY A 187 -19.08 22.31 -2.01
N PHE A 188 -20.00 21.80 -2.82
CA PHE A 188 -20.01 20.39 -3.18
C PHE A 188 -20.32 20.08 -4.65
N VAL A 189 -19.85 18.94 -5.13
CA VAL A 189 -20.23 18.37 -6.44
C VAL A 189 -20.51 16.87 -6.29
N ASN A 190 -21.69 16.40 -6.67
CA ASN A 190 -21.97 14.98 -6.77
C ASN A 190 -22.12 14.58 -8.24
N VAL A 191 -21.35 13.58 -8.66
CA VAL A 191 -21.32 13.06 -10.03
C VAL A 191 -21.82 11.61 -9.98
N GLY A 192 -23.09 11.38 -10.34
CA GLY A 192 -23.75 10.07 -10.29
C GLY A 192 -24.04 9.63 -8.86
N ARG A 193 -25.15 10.13 -8.28
CA ARG A 193 -25.56 9.82 -6.90
C ARG A 193 -26.92 9.13 -6.87
N GLY A 194 -26.95 7.92 -6.31
CA GLY A 194 -28.15 7.12 -6.12
C GLY A 194 -28.32 6.04 -7.19
N PHE A 195 -29.12 5.03 -6.88
CA PHE A 195 -29.26 3.80 -7.67
C PHE A 195 -29.63 4.05 -9.14
N GLY A 196 -28.80 3.57 -10.07
CA GLY A 196 -29.04 3.65 -11.52
C GLY A 196 -28.81 5.02 -12.15
N THR A 197 -28.25 5.98 -11.41
CA THR A 197 -27.87 7.29 -11.96
C THR A 197 -26.50 7.26 -12.62
N THR A 198 -26.31 8.08 -13.66
CA THR A 198 -25.02 8.26 -14.35
C THR A 198 -24.66 9.74 -14.43
N GLY A 199 -23.55 10.13 -13.82
CA GLY A 199 -23.03 11.49 -13.89
C GLY A 199 -21.68 11.56 -14.62
N THR A 200 -21.45 12.63 -15.38
CA THR A 200 -20.18 12.89 -16.07
C THR A 200 -19.75 14.35 -15.91
N LEU A 201 -18.51 14.58 -15.46
CA LEU A 201 -17.87 15.90 -15.46
C LEU A 201 -16.59 15.86 -16.30
N THR A 202 -16.46 16.77 -17.26
CA THR A 202 -15.23 16.92 -18.07
C THR A 202 -14.66 18.32 -17.90
N VAL A 203 -13.37 18.41 -17.61
CA VAL A 203 -12.59 19.66 -17.56
C VAL A 203 -11.45 19.52 -18.55
N SER A 204 -11.45 20.29 -19.64
CA SER A 204 -10.46 20.11 -20.71
C SER A 204 -9.97 21.38 -21.36
N ASP A 205 -8.83 21.28 -22.06
CA ASP A 205 -8.23 22.32 -22.89
C ASP A 205 -8.08 23.69 -22.18
N GLY A 206 -7.72 23.68 -20.88
CA GLY A 206 -7.54 24.89 -20.08
C GLY A 206 -8.76 25.33 -19.26
N GLY A 207 -9.78 24.46 -19.15
CA GLY A 207 -10.94 24.69 -18.30
C GLY A 207 -10.62 24.64 -16.80
N PHE A 208 -11.43 25.32 -15.99
CA PHE A 208 -11.26 25.38 -14.53
C PHE A 208 -12.57 25.05 -13.79
N VAL A 209 -12.48 24.22 -12.76
CA VAL A 209 -13.57 23.97 -11.79
C VAL A 209 -13.00 24.09 -10.37
N GLY A 210 -13.58 24.92 -9.51
CA GLY A 210 -13.13 25.05 -8.13
C GLY A 210 -13.70 26.27 -7.42
N GLY A 211 -13.13 26.66 -6.26
CA GLY A 211 -13.49 27.93 -5.60
C GLY A 211 -12.93 29.15 -6.32
N SER A 212 -13.63 30.29 -6.28
CA SER A 212 -13.14 31.54 -6.90
C SER A 212 -12.03 32.20 -6.09
N SER A 213 -11.96 31.89 -4.78
CA SER A 213 -10.97 32.42 -3.84
C SER A 213 -10.24 31.31 -3.11
N ASN A 214 -9.03 31.58 -2.61
CA ASN A 214 -8.24 30.66 -1.77
C ASN A 214 -8.74 30.61 -0.31
N GLY A 215 -10.05 30.80 -0.09
CA GLY A 215 -10.65 30.94 1.22
C GLY A 215 -11.52 29.74 1.63
N GLU A 216 -12.13 29.85 2.80
CA GLU A 216 -12.95 28.80 3.41
C GLU A 216 -14.14 28.37 2.53
N THR A 217 -14.60 29.25 1.64
CA THR A 217 -15.84 29.09 0.89
C THR A 217 -15.68 28.32 -0.42
N GLY A 218 -14.51 27.74 -0.71
CA GLY A 218 -14.29 27.02 -1.97
C GLY A 218 -15.01 25.67 -2.06
N LEU A 219 -14.62 24.87 -3.07
CA LEU A 219 -15.10 23.49 -3.21
C LEU A 219 -14.55 22.64 -2.04
N VAL A 220 -15.46 22.14 -1.20
CA VAL A 220 -15.12 21.31 -0.04
C VAL A 220 -15.07 19.85 -0.44
N TYR A 221 -16.13 19.29 -1.03
CA TYR A 221 -16.11 17.87 -1.38
C TYR A 221 -16.71 17.54 -2.74
N MET A 222 -16.23 16.43 -3.30
CA MET A 222 -16.82 15.83 -4.49
C MET A 222 -17.01 14.33 -4.28
N ASN A 223 -18.20 13.83 -4.63
CA ASN A 223 -18.46 12.39 -4.71
C ASN A 223 -18.63 12.00 -6.17
N VAL A 224 -17.89 10.98 -6.61
CA VAL A 224 -17.94 10.42 -7.96
C VAL A 224 -18.44 8.98 -7.84
N GLY A 225 -19.68 8.72 -8.22
CA GLY A 225 -20.30 7.40 -8.09
C GLY A 225 -20.61 7.06 -6.64
N GLN A 226 -21.77 7.51 -6.14
CA GLN A 226 -22.19 7.28 -4.75
C GLN A 226 -23.49 6.49 -4.68
N GLY A 227 -23.55 5.50 -3.78
CA GLY A 227 -24.81 4.87 -3.33
C GLY A 227 -25.67 4.27 -4.44
N GLY A 228 -25.08 3.40 -5.27
CA GLY A 228 -25.74 2.79 -6.43
C GLY A 228 -25.60 3.57 -7.74
N GLY A 229 -25.02 4.78 -7.69
CA GLY A 229 -24.76 5.60 -8.87
C GLY A 229 -23.40 5.34 -9.51
N THR A 230 -23.29 5.68 -10.80
CA THR A 230 -22.07 5.63 -11.59
C THR A 230 -21.61 7.06 -11.91
N GLY A 231 -20.38 7.40 -11.55
CA GLY A 231 -19.81 8.73 -11.81
C GLY A 231 -18.51 8.66 -12.61
N THR A 232 -18.32 9.58 -13.54
CA THR A 232 -17.05 9.77 -14.26
C THR A 232 -16.59 11.22 -14.20
N VAL A 233 -15.34 11.45 -13.83
CA VAL A 233 -14.68 12.75 -13.93
C VAL A 233 -13.44 12.63 -14.80
N THR A 234 -13.26 13.56 -15.75
CA THR A 234 -12.05 13.64 -16.57
C THR A 234 -11.48 15.05 -16.50
N VAL A 235 -10.22 15.18 -16.14
CA VAL A 235 -9.44 16.42 -16.19
C VAL A 235 -8.29 16.21 -17.17
N SER A 236 -8.35 16.83 -18.34
CA SER A 236 -7.40 16.56 -19.42
C SER A 236 -6.86 17.81 -20.11
N GLY A 237 -5.62 17.74 -20.59
CA GLY A 237 -4.99 18.85 -21.31
C GLY A 237 -4.29 19.84 -20.37
N ALA A 238 -3.19 20.42 -20.86
CA ALA A 238 -2.41 21.41 -20.12
C ALA A 238 -3.27 22.61 -19.71
N GLY A 239 -3.11 23.05 -18.47
CA GLY A 239 -3.86 24.18 -17.91
C GLY A 239 -5.25 23.81 -17.37
N SER A 240 -5.76 22.61 -17.65
CA SER A 240 -7.03 22.15 -17.07
C SER A 240 -6.85 21.84 -15.58
N LEU A 241 -7.75 22.39 -14.74
CA LEU A 241 -7.62 22.30 -13.29
C LEU A 241 -8.98 22.06 -12.62
N LEU A 242 -9.01 21.03 -11.76
CA LEU A 242 -10.06 20.83 -10.77
C LEU A 242 -9.48 21.08 -9.37
N ARG A 243 -9.96 22.10 -8.66
CA ARG A 243 -9.41 22.52 -7.37
C ARG A 243 -10.43 22.47 -6.25
N PHE A 244 -10.01 21.89 -5.13
CA PHE A 244 -10.69 21.88 -3.85
C PHE A 244 -9.85 22.69 -2.88
N ASN A 245 -10.42 23.75 -2.34
CA ASN A 245 -9.70 24.68 -1.47
C ASN A 245 -10.57 25.25 -0.36
N GLY A 246 -11.77 24.69 -0.16
CA GLY A 246 -12.66 25.05 0.94
C GLY A 246 -12.39 24.24 2.21
N ARG A 247 -13.15 24.54 3.26
CA ARG A 247 -13.33 23.65 4.42
C ARG A 247 -14.80 23.61 4.80
N GLN A 248 -15.22 22.57 5.52
CA GLN A 248 -16.54 22.60 6.14
C GLN A 248 -16.59 23.74 7.16
N SER A 249 -17.53 24.66 6.94
CA SER A 249 -17.72 25.83 7.79
C SER A 249 -17.84 25.48 9.27
N ALA A 250 -17.19 26.28 10.12
CA ALA A 250 -17.29 26.19 11.57
C ALA A 250 -18.72 26.44 12.07
N THR A 251 -19.53 27.13 11.29
CA THR A 251 -20.92 27.50 11.63
C THR A 251 -21.94 26.62 10.92
N ASN A 252 -21.54 25.49 10.35
CA ASN A 252 -22.46 24.57 9.72
C ASN A 252 -23.45 24.01 10.76
N SER A 253 -24.74 24.09 10.43
CA SER A 253 -25.85 23.68 11.30
C SER A 253 -26.26 22.21 11.12
N ASP A 254 -25.72 21.51 10.12
CA ASP A 254 -25.96 20.09 9.89
C ASP A 254 -25.26 19.25 10.98
N PRO A 255 -26.00 18.49 11.80
CA PRO A 255 -25.42 17.69 12.89
C PRO A 255 -24.54 16.54 12.39
N THR A 256 -24.61 16.19 11.10
CA THR A 256 -23.76 15.15 10.48
C THR A 256 -22.48 15.70 9.89
N ALA A 257 -22.30 17.03 9.90
CA ALA A 257 -21.13 17.66 9.34
C ALA A 257 -19.90 17.55 10.24
N ASN A 258 -18.76 17.31 9.61
CA ASN A 258 -17.46 17.40 10.25
C ASN A 258 -17.01 18.87 10.23
N LEU A 259 -17.55 19.68 11.15
CA LEU A 259 -17.20 21.10 11.31
C LEU A 259 -15.67 21.29 11.28
N ASN A 260 -15.16 22.29 10.56
CA ASN A 260 -13.72 22.53 10.36
C ASN A 260 -12.95 21.38 9.69
N GLY A 261 -13.65 20.51 8.96
CA GLY A 261 -13.04 19.46 8.14
C GLY A 261 -12.51 20.00 6.82
N GLY A 262 -11.37 19.48 6.37
CA GLY A 262 -10.74 19.83 5.10
C GLY A 262 -11.46 19.30 3.87
N SER A 263 -10.97 19.71 2.70
CA SER A 263 -11.50 19.28 1.41
C SER A 263 -11.28 17.80 1.13
N PHE A 264 -12.24 17.17 0.45
CA PHE A 264 -12.20 15.72 0.23
C PHE A 264 -12.78 15.27 -1.12
N LEU A 265 -12.05 14.41 -1.84
CA LEU A 265 -12.54 13.74 -3.05
C LEU A 265 -12.87 12.27 -2.75
N SER A 266 -14.07 11.81 -3.06
CA SER A 266 -14.49 10.41 -2.91
C SER A 266 -14.86 9.80 -4.26
N ILE A 267 -14.23 8.70 -4.63
CA ILE A 267 -14.41 8.01 -5.91
C ILE A 267 -14.92 6.59 -5.62
N GLY A 268 -16.14 6.27 -6.04
CA GLY A 268 -16.77 4.99 -5.73
C GLY A 268 -17.02 4.86 -4.24
N ARG A 269 -18.07 5.51 -3.74
CA ARG A 269 -18.40 5.56 -2.31
C ARG A 269 -19.73 4.86 -2.02
N GLY A 270 -19.73 3.96 -1.04
CA GLY A 270 -20.95 3.39 -0.49
C GLY A 270 -21.88 4.46 0.12
N GLY A 271 -23.19 4.32 -0.08
CA GLY A 271 -24.17 5.24 0.49
C GLY A 271 -25.58 4.66 0.41
N GLY A 272 -26.40 4.89 1.45
CA GLY A 272 -27.79 4.40 1.48
C GLY A 272 -27.94 2.88 1.33
N GLY A 273 -26.95 2.10 1.81
CA GLY A 273 -26.94 0.64 1.69
C GLY A 273 -26.51 0.08 0.33
N ALA A 274 -26.17 0.91 -0.65
CA ALA A 274 -25.76 0.48 -1.98
C ALA A 274 -24.29 0.84 -2.29
N ALA A 275 -23.65 0.01 -3.12
CA ALA A 275 -22.31 0.21 -3.66
C ALA A 275 -22.31 1.32 -4.73
N GLY A 276 -21.40 2.30 -4.64
CA GLY A 276 -21.18 3.30 -5.69
C GLY A 276 -20.06 2.89 -6.65
N ASN A 277 -20.09 3.39 -7.89
CA ASN A 277 -19.07 3.13 -8.92
C ASN A 277 -18.48 4.43 -9.47
N GLY A 278 -17.22 4.73 -9.15
CA GLY A 278 -16.59 6.00 -9.54
C GLY A 278 -15.34 5.82 -10.39
N ILE A 279 -15.17 6.68 -11.39
CA ILE A 279 -13.98 6.73 -12.25
C ILE A 279 -13.47 8.18 -12.33
N VAL A 280 -12.18 8.40 -12.08
CA VAL A 280 -11.52 9.70 -12.28
C VAL A 280 -10.27 9.54 -13.14
N ASN A 281 -10.15 10.36 -14.18
CA ASN A 281 -8.99 10.38 -15.08
C ASN A 281 -8.33 11.76 -15.07
N VAL A 282 -7.02 11.79 -14.88
CA VAL A 282 -6.17 12.99 -14.96
C VAL A 282 -5.11 12.73 -16.03
N THR A 283 -5.26 13.35 -17.19
CA THR A 283 -4.45 13.01 -18.37
C THR A 283 -3.94 14.22 -19.14
N GLY A 284 -2.92 14.03 -19.98
CA GLY A 284 -2.45 15.05 -20.93
C GLY A 284 -2.06 16.40 -20.30
N GLY A 285 -1.56 16.42 -19.07
CA GLY A 285 -1.19 17.66 -18.37
C GLY A 285 -2.30 18.28 -17.51
N GLY A 286 -3.44 17.59 -17.34
CA GLY A 286 -4.51 18.02 -16.45
C GLY A 286 -4.13 17.91 -14.96
N ARG A 287 -4.78 18.69 -14.09
CA ARG A 287 -4.42 18.76 -12.67
C ARG A 287 -5.64 18.66 -11.76
N ILE A 288 -5.52 17.87 -10.69
CA ILE A 288 -6.43 17.91 -9.54
C ILE A 288 -5.64 18.40 -8.33
N GLU A 289 -6.19 19.38 -7.62
CA GLU A 289 -5.59 19.94 -6.40
C GLU A 289 -6.59 19.89 -5.26
N ILE A 290 -6.24 19.22 -4.17
CA ILE A 290 -6.97 19.24 -2.90
C ILE A 290 -6.07 19.95 -1.90
N ASP A 291 -6.25 21.26 -1.77
CA ASP A 291 -5.31 22.16 -1.12
C ASP A 291 -6.00 22.96 -0.01
N THR A 292 -5.74 22.55 1.23
CA THR A 292 -6.18 23.27 2.43
C THR A 292 -5.00 23.89 3.18
N THR A 293 -3.85 24.07 2.53
CA THR A 293 -2.68 24.69 3.16
C THR A 293 -2.93 26.08 3.75
N PRO A 294 -3.81 26.94 3.19
CA PRO A 294 -4.15 28.22 3.79
C PRO A 294 -5.03 28.10 5.05
N LEU A 295 -5.54 26.91 5.36
CA LEU A 295 -6.56 26.68 6.37
C LEU A 295 -6.00 25.94 7.59
N VAL A 296 -6.49 26.31 8.77
CA VAL A 296 -6.22 25.57 10.01
C VAL A 296 -7.39 24.63 10.27
N LEU A 297 -7.13 23.33 10.15
CA LEU A 297 -8.10 22.27 10.42
C LEU A 297 -7.99 21.81 11.87
N THR A 298 -9.12 21.69 12.56
CA THR A 298 -9.14 21.30 13.98
C THR A 298 -9.93 20.03 14.24
N ASN A 299 -10.57 19.46 13.22
CA ASN A 299 -11.46 18.31 13.37
C ASN A 299 -10.79 17.00 12.94
N PRO A 300 -10.54 16.06 13.87
CA PRO A 300 -9.80 14.83 13.58
C PRO A 300 -10.51 13.91 12.59
N ASN A 301 -11.83 14.06 12.44
CA ASN A 301 -12.65 13.31 11.49
C ASN A 301 -12.79 14.00 10.12
N GLY A 302 -12.23 15.21 9.98
CA GLY A 302 -12.31 16.05 8.79
C GLY A 302 -10.94 16.34 8.20
N GLN A 303 -10.15 15.32 7.89
CA GLN A 303 -8.87 15.52 7.22
C GLN A 303 -9.05 15.93 5.76
N THR A 304 -8.06 16.62 5.21
CA THR A 304 -7.96 16.81 3.74
C THR A 304 -7.61 15.49 3.10
N GLY A 305 -8.25 15.10 2.00
CA GLY A 305 -7.96 13.77 1.50
C GLY A 305 -8.69 13.24 0.28
N LEU A 306 -8.48 11.95 0.06
CA LEU A 306 -8.98 11.17 -1.06
C LEU A 306 -9.43 9.77 -0.61
N TYR A 307 -10.58 9.33 -1.11
CA TYR A 307 -11.00 7.94 -1.11
C TYR A 307 -11.15 7.41 -2.54
N VAL A 308 -10.65 6.20 -2.77
CA VAL A 308 -10.85 5.45 -4.02
C VAL A 308 -11.39 4.07 -3.65
N GLY A 309 -12.68 3.82 -3.87
CA GLY A 309 -13.37 2.59 -3.52
C GLY A 309 -13.52 2.43 -2.01
N ALA A 310 -14.55 3.04 -1.43
CA ALA A 310 -14.74 3.08 0.01
C ALA A 310 -16.17 2.74 0.44
N PHE A 311 -16.31 1.79 1.37
CA PHE A 311 -17.56 1.36 2.00
C PHE A 311 -18.51 0.54 1.11
N ASN A 312 -19.24 -0.39 1.74
CA ASN A 312 -20.40 -1.13 1.20
C ASN A 312 -20.19 -1.74 -0.20
N GLY A 313 -19.06 -2.40 -0.46
CA GLY A 313 -18.82 -3.05 -1.76
C GLY A 313 -18.61 -2.10 -2.94
N SER A 314 -18.44 -0.79 -2.69
CA SER A 314 -18.21 0.21 -3.74
C SER A 314 -16.91 -0.02 -4.50
N THR A 315 -16.89 0.42 -5.76
CA THR A 315 -15.71 0.32 -6.63
C THR A 315 -15.28 1.71 -7.08
N GLY A 316 -14.01 2.06 -6.84
CA GLY A 316 -13.41 3.31 -7.28
C GLY A 316 -12.17 3.09 -8.13
N GLN A 317 -12.01 3.89 -9.18
CA GLN A 317 -10.84 3.86 -10.04
C GLN A 317 -10.31 5.27 -10.29
N MET A 318 -9.00 5.46 -10.16
CA MET A 318 -8.32 6.70 -10.49
C MET A 318 -7.10 6.44 -11.37
N THR A 319 -6.95 7.22 -12.43
CA THR A 319 -5.76 7.21 -13.29
C THR A 319 -5.14 8.60 -13.35
N VAL A 320 -3.83 8.70 -13.08
CA VAL A 320 -3.01 9.89 -13.31
C VAL A 320 -1.93 9.53 -14.33
N SER A 321 -2.09 9.97 -15.58
CA SER A 321 -1.24 9.51 -16.67
C SER A 321 -0.77 10.61 -17.60
N GLY A 322 0.49 10.54 -18.01
CA GLY A 322 1.09 11.47 -18.96
C GLY A 322 1.90 12.58 -18.27
N PRO A 323 2.89 13.17 -18.97
CA PRO A 323 3.70 14.24 -18.42
C PRO A 323 2.84 15.44 -17.99
N GLY A 324 3.14 16.00 -16.82
CA GLY A 324 2.43 17.15 -16.26
C GLY A 324 1.05 16.82 -15.66
N SER A 325 0.55 15.59 -15.80
CA SER A 325 -0.68 15.17 -15.13
C SER A 325 -0.42 15.00 -13.63
N THR A 326 -1.14 15.76 -12.79
CA THR A 326 -0.89 15.74 -11.34
C THR A 326 -2.16 15.59 -10.51
N LEU A 327 -2.07 14.80 -9.44
CA LEU A 327 -2.93 14.91 -8.27
C LEU A 327 -2.09 15.44 -7.10
N LEU A 328 -2.46 16.60 -6.56
CA LEU A 328 -1.82 17.19 -5.39
C LEU A 328 -2.82 17.19 -4.23
N ILE A 329 -2.42 16.69 -3.07
CA ILE A 329 -3.18 16.72 -1.82
C ILE A 329 -2.31 17.40 -0.77
N SER A 330 -2.70 18.58 -0.31
CA SER A 330 -1.88 19.40 0.59
C SER A 330 -2.67 19.83 1.81
N GLY A 331 -2.19 19.45 3.00
CA GLY A 331 -2.80 19.81 4.28
C GLY A 331 -2.07 20.98 4.96
N GLY A 332 -2.83 21.85 5.62
CA GLY A 332 -2.29 22.93 6.44
C GLY A 332 -1.60 22.47 7.73
N THR A 333 -1.37 23.40 8.66
CA THR A 333 -0.67 23.15 9.93
C THR A 333 -1.51 22.39 10.96
N GLY A 334 -2.84 22.38 10.79
CA GLY A 334 -3.76 21.78 11.73
C GLY A 334 -3.76 20.26 11.70
N MET A 335 -3.94 19.67 10.51
CA MET A 335 -4.01 18.22 10.34
C MET A 335 -3.37 17.76 9.04
N ALA A 336 -2.67 16.63 9.12
CA ALA A 336 -2.09 15.97 7.97
C ALA A 336 -3.16 15.31 7.08
N PRO A 337 -2.92 15.22 5.76
CA PRO A 337 -3.85 14.59 4.84
C PRO A 337 -4.00 13.08 5.00
N TYR A 338 -5.08 12.57 4.41
CA TYR A 338 -5.39 11.15 4.35
C TYR A 338 -5.73 10.70 2.93
N VAL A 339 -5.17 9.57 2.50
CA VAL A 339 -5.55 8.88 1.27
C VAL A 339 -5.87 7.43 1.58
N GLY A 340 -7.02 6.94 1.09
CA GLY A 340 -7.41 5.54 1.19
C GLY A 340 -7.81 4.96 -0.16
N VAL A 341 -7.12 3.92 -0.60
CA VAL A 341 -7.42 3.15 -1.82
C VAL A 341 -7.88 1.76 -1.41
N GLY A 342 -9.17 1.47 -1.59
CA GLY A 342 -9.80 0.25 -1.07
C GLY A 342 -9.98 0.35 0.43
N ARG A 343 -11.17 0.76 0.88
CA ARG A 343 -11.46 0.99 2.31
C ARG A 343 -12.77 0.37 2.77
N ASP A 344 -12.75 -0.28 3.94
CA ASP A 344 -13.90 -0.69 4.75
C ASP A 344 -15.00 -1.38 3.92
N SER A 345 -14.64 -2.48 3.23
CA SER A 345 -15.41 -3.26 2.24
C SER A 345 -15.50 -2.69 0.81
N GLY A 346 -14.75 -1.63 0.50
CA GLY A 346 -14.61 -1.09 -0.86
C GLY A 346 -13.47 -1.74 -1.66
N THR A 347 -13.54 -1.63 -2.98
CA THR A 347 -12.50 -2.02 -3.93
C THR A 347 -11.95 -0.79 -4.64
N GLY A 348 -10.67 -0.46 -4.41
CA GLY A 348 -10.02 0.73 -4.97
C GLY A 348 -8.85 0.40 -5.88
N SER A 349 -8.71 1.17 -6.96
CA SER A 349 -7.55 1.12 -7.85
C SER A 349 -7.03 2.52 -8.18
N LEU A 350 -5.73 2.77 -7.96
CA LEU A 350 -5.04 3.98 -8.41
C LEU A 350 -3.86 3.61 -9.31
N VAL A 351 -3.83 4.18 -10.52
CA VAL A 351 -2.74 3.99 -11.48
C VAL A 351 -2.03 5.32 -11.75
N ILE A 352 -0.72 5.34 -11.56
CA ILE A 352 0.17 6.46 -11.86
C ILE A 352 1.12 6.00 -12.97
N SER A 353 1.00 6.58 -14.17
CA SER A 353 1.73 6.07 -15.33
C SER A 353 2.23 7.16 -16.29
N ASN A 354 3.16 6.78 -17.18
CA ASN A 354 3.63 7.63 -18.28
C ASN A 354 4.07 9.04 -17.85
N GLY A 355 4.72 9.19 -16.68
CA GLY A 355 5.16 10.49 -16.17
C GLY A 355 4.13 11.25 -15.31
N GLY A 356 3.02 10.61 -14.93
CA GLY A 356 2.04 11.18 -14.00
C GLY A 356 2.58 11.26 -12.57
N ARG A 357 2.06 12.19 -11.77
CA ARG A 357 2.51 12.39 -10.38
C ARG A 357 1.34 12.49 -9.40
N VAL A 358 1.44 11.76 -8.30
CA VAL A 358 0.60 11.94 -7.11
C VAL A 358 1.48 12.43 -5.98
N GLU A 359 1.11 13.55 -5.36
CA GLU A 359 1.80 14.10 -4.21
C GLU A 359 0.84 14.32 -3.03
N VAL A 360 1.26 13.86 -1.86
CA VAL A 360 0.58 14.10 -0.58
C VAL A 360 1.55 14.85 0.32
N SER A 361 1.20 16.08 0.68
CA SER A 361 2.07 16.96 1.47
C SER A 361 1.36 17.56 2.68
N SER A 362 2.11 17.88 3.73
CA SER A 362 1.54 18.57 4.90
C SER A 362 2.51 19.58 5.51
N LEU A 363 1.95 20.72 5.95
CA LEU A 363 2.64 21.68 6.81
C LEU A 363 2.51 21.33 8.30
N HIS A 364 1.63 20.39 8.66
CA HIS A 364 1.51 19.86 10.01
C HIS A 364 2.83 19.21 10.45
N THR A 365 3.23 19.42 11.70
CA THR A 365 4.44 18.79 12.26
C THR A 365 4.01 17.76 13.27
N SER A 366 4.32 16.48 13.03
CA SER A 366 3.96 15.40 13.93
C SER A 366 4.62 15.62 15.29
N VAL A 367 3.88 15.36 16.36
CA VAL A 367 4.37 15.57 17.73
C VAL A 367 4.69 14.24 18.40
N PRO A 368 5.78 14.16 19.20
CA PRO A 368 6.04 13.00 20.04
C PRO A 368 4.86 12.79 21.00
N ASN A 369 4.22 11.63 20.95
CA ASN A 369 3.17 11.33 21.91
C ASN A 369 3.80 10.94 23.26
N THR A 370 3.64 11.79 24.27
CA THR A 370 4.23 11.59 25.61
C THR A 370 3.42 10.64 26.51
N GLY A 371 2.37 9.96 26.02
CA GLY A 371 1.51 9.16 26.92
C GLY A 371 0.73 7.97 26.32
N GLY A 372 0.90 7.59 25.06
CA GLY A 372 0.16 6.47 24.46
C GLY A 372 0.91 5.77 23.32
N SER A 373 0.55 4.51 23.04
CA SER A 373 1.19 3.63 22.04
C SER A 373 0.91 3.99 20.57
N GLY A 374 0.35 5.17 20.28
CA GLY A 374 -0.09 5.57 18.94
C GLY A 374 0.12 7.04 18.62
N TYR A 375 -0.08 7.40 17.35
CA TYR A 375 -0.10 8.79 16.88
C TYR A 375 -1.40 9.49 17.30
N LEU A 376 -1.36 10.82 17.49
CA LEU A 376 -2.61 11.56 17.67
C LEU A 376 -3.38 11.58 16.35
N PRO A 377 -4.72 11.64 16.40
CA PRO A 377 -5.53 11.80 15.19
C PRO A 377 -5.14 13.08 14.44
N GLY A 378 -4.75 12.95 13.18
CA GLY A 378 -4.31 14.09 12.36
C GLY A 378 -2.80 14.28 12.27
N ASP A 379 -1.99 13.54 13.04
CA ASP A 379 -0.53 13.74 13.06
C ASP A 379 0.19 13.14 11.84
N LEU A 380 -0.44 12.17 11.17
CA LEU A 380 0.17 11.38 10.11
C LEU A 380 -0.38 11.76 8.74
N SER A 381 0.52 12.03 7.79
CA SER A 381 0.18 11.98 6.38
C SER A 381 0.10 10.50 6.00
N ASN A 382 -1.12 9.98 5.86
CA ASN A 382 -1.33 8.54 5.74
C ASN A 382 -1.86 8.18 4.34
N PHE A 383 -1.14 7.30 3.65
CA PHE A 383 -1.54 6.73 2.38
C PHE A 383 -1.79 5.23 2.57
N GLU A 384 -3.06 4.85 2.63
CA GLU A 384 -3.47 3.47 2.91
C GLU A 384 -4.00 2.76 1.66
N ILE A 385 -3.57 1.52 1.48
CA ILE A 385 -3.88 0.66 0.34
C ILE A 385 -4.48 -0.63 0.90
N GLY A 386 -5.80 -0.78 0.82
CA GLY A 386 -6.52 -1.88 1.44
C GLY A 386 -6.57 -1.73 2.96
N ARG A 387 -7.49 -0.91 3.48
CA ARG A 387 -7.69 -0.69 4.92
C ARG A 387 -9.07 -1.16 5.38
N ARG A 388 -9.12 -2.00 6.41
CA ARG A 388 -10.36 -2.41 7.08
C ARG A 388 -10.31 -2.03 8.55
N THR A 389 -11.21 -1.13 8.93
CA THR A 389 -11.37 -0.72 10.32
C THR A 389 -12.21 -1.77 11.07
N VAL A 390 -11.84 -2.08 12.31
CA VAL A 390 -12.62 -3.00 13.14
C VAL A 390 -14.04 -2.43 13.31
N GLY A 391 -15.05 -3.26 13.03
CA GLY A 391 -16.47 -2.88 13.13
C GLY A 391 -17.04 -2.16 11.90
N SER A 392 -16.25 -1.84 10.87
CA SER A 392 -16.78 -1.23 9.64
C SER A 392 -17.11 -2.28 8.57
N GLY A 393 -18.40 -2.51 8.33
CA GLY A 393 -18.90 -3.37 7.24
C GLY A 393 -18.58 -4.87 7.38
N SER A 394 -19.30 -5.72 6.63
CA SER A 394 -19.19 -7.19 6.70
C SER A 394 -18.34 -7.83 5.59
N GLY A 395 -17.62 -7.05 4.77
CA GLY A 395 -16.92 -7.56 3.58
C GLY A 395 -15.41 -7.33 3.56
N PRO A 396 -14.66 -8.17 2.81
CA PRO A 396 -13.24 -7.97 2.58
C PRO A 396 -12.98 -6.62 1.88
N THR A 397 -11.80 -6.05 2.10
CA THR A 397 -11.40 -4.79 1.48
C THR A 397 -10.21 -5.02 0.56
N THR A 398 -10.23 -4.45 -0.64
CA THR A 398 -9.14 -4.59 -1.61
C THR A 398 -8.67 -3.25 -2.13
N GLY A 399 -7.39 -2.94 -1.96
CA GLY A 399 -6.76 -1.75 -2.53
C GLY A 399 -5.58 -2.11 -3.42
N THR A 400 -5.48 -1.46 -4.57
CA THR A 400 -4.33 -1.60 -5.47
C THR A 400 -3.81 -0.24 -5.91
N VAL A 401 -2.51 -0.01 -5.76
CA VAL A 401 -1.81 1.14 -6.33
C VAL A 401 -0.72 0.65 -7.26
N THR A 402 -0.64 1.22 -8.45
CA THR A 402 0.43 0.92 -9.41
C THR A 402 1.13 2.20 -9.85
N VAL A 403 2.44 2.27 -9.64
CA VAL A 403 3.32 3.34 -10.12
C VAL A 403 4.23 2.74 -11.19
N THR A 404 4.05 3.15 -12.45
CA THR A 404 4.73 2.48 -13.58
C THR A 404 5.21 3.44 -14.66
N GLY A 405 6.36 3.15 -15.26
CA GLY A 405 6.96 3.98 -16.31
C GLY A 405 7.84 5.10 -15.76
N ALA A 406 8.86 5.47 -16.53
CA ALA A 406 9.79 6.53 -16.18
C ALA A 406 9.06 7.86 -15.90
N GLY A 407 9.49 8.55 -14.84
CA GLY A 407 8.91 9.82 -14.39
C GLY A 407 7.61 9.70 -13.60
N SER A 408 7.02 8.50 -13.50
CA SER A 408 5.81 8.29 -12.68
C SER A 408 6.15 8.25 -11.20
N GLN A 409 5.45 9.05 -10.39
CA GLN A 409 5.80 9.26 -8.98
C GLN A 409 4.61 9.22 -8.04
N LEU A 410 4.76 8.49 -6.93
CA LEU A 410 4.00 8.69 -5.70
C LEU A 410 4.92 9.31 -4.64
N LEU A 411 4.67 10.57 -4.31
CA LEU A 411 5.49 11.33 -3.38
C LEU A 411 4.70 11.66 -2.12
N MET A 412 5.23 11.31 -0.96
CA MET A 412 4.78 11.86 0.31
C MET A 412 5.84 12.80 0.85
N SER A 413 5.45 14.04 1.15
CA SER A 413 6.35 15.15 1.49
C SER A 413 5.80 16.01 2.64
N GLY A 414 6.59 16.99 3.09
CA GLY A 414 6.19 17.92 4.15
C GLY A 414 6.77 17.59 5.53
N ASN A 415 6.21 18.22 6.57
CA ASN A 415 6.71 18.15 7.94
C ASN A 415 6.06 17.03 8.78
N ALA A 416 4.94 16.50 8.31
CA ALA A 416 4.25 15.40 8.98
C ALA A 416 4.91 14.08 8.59
N ASP A 417 4.93 13.13 9.51
CA ASP A 417 5.38 11.79 9.24
C ASP A 417 4.52 11.17 8.13
N ALA A 418 5.20 10.73 7.08
CA ALA A 418 4.60 10.31 5.83
C ALA A 418 4.63 8.79 5.68
N PHE A 419 3.48 8.13 5.85
CA PHE A 419 3.37 6.67 5.85
C PHE A 419 2.60 6.14 4.66
N ILE A 420 3.17 5.12 4.02
CA ILE A 420 2.44 4.25 3.09
C ILE A 420 2.13 2.94 3.81
N GLN A 421 0.87 2.55 3.90
CA GLN A 421 0.43 1.31 4.55
C GLN A 421 -0.34 0.43 3.56
N VAL A 422 0.05 -0.83 3.47
CA VAL A 422 -0.46 -1.77 2.47
C VAL A 422 -1.03 -3.00 3.18
N GLY A 423 -2.33 -3.22 3.09
CA GLY A 423 -3.02 -4.33 3.75
C GLY A 423 -3.09 -4.13 5.26
N ARG A 424 -3.99 -3.25 5.71
CA ARG A 424 -4.18 -2.90 7.12
C ARG A 424 -5.53 -3.36 7.65
N GLY A 425 -5.52 -4.16 8.71
CA GLY A 425 -6.75 -4.62 9.37
C GLY A 425 -7.20 -6.01 8.91
N VAL A 426 -8.02 -6.66 9.73
CA VAL A 426 -8.62 -7.98 9.42
C VAL A 426 -9.34 -7.97 8.07
N ASP A 427 -9.18 -9.01 7.25
CA ASP A 427 -9.75 -9.13 5.89
C ASP A 427 -9.40 -8.00 4.91
N ALA A 428 -8.38 -7.20 5.22
CA ALA A 428 -7.85 -6.20 4.30
C ALA A 428 -6.75 -6.79 3.42
N THR A 429 -6.88 -6.61 2.12
CA THR A 429 -5.84 -6.93 1.14
C THR A 429 -5.37 -5.66 0.44
N GLY A 430 -4.07 -5.38 0.52
CA GLY A 430 -3.44 -4.26 -0.16
C GLY A 430 -2.36 -4.72 -1.13
N THR A 431 -2.22 -4.04 -2.27
CA THR A 431 -1.11 -4.26 -3.21
C THR A 431 -0.52 -2.94 -3.68
N LEU A 432 0.79 -2.78 -3.51
CA LEU A 432 1.58 -1.69 -4.08
C LEU A 432 2.52 -2.24 -5.16
N ASN A 433 2.36 -1.80 -6.39
CA ASN A 433 3.22 -2.16 -7.52
C ASN A 433 4.09 -0.96 -7.92
N ILE A 434 5.41 -1.16 -8.04
CA ILE A 434 6.37 -0.14 -8.51
C ILE A 434 7.18 -0.73 -9.66
N LEU A 435 6.87 -0.34 -10.89
CA LEU A 435 7.29 -1.06 -12.09
C LEU A 435 8.00 -0.12 -13.08
N ASN A 436 8.91 -0.66 -13.90
CA ASN A 436 9.40 -0.02 -15.12
C ASN A 436 9.87 1.44 -14.95
N GLY A 437 10.65 1.73 -13.92
CA GLY A 437 11.16 3.07 -13.60
C GLY A 437 10.22 3.94 -12.76
N GLY A 438 9.07 3.43 -12.33
CA GLY A 438 8.20 4.11 -11.38
C GLY A 438 8.89 4.32 -10.02
N GLN A 439 8.51 5.39 -9.32
CA GLN A 439 9.14 5.79 -8.07
C GLN A 439 8.12 6.06 -6.95
N THR A 440 8.48 5.64 -5.73
CA THR A 440 7.77 6.03 -4.50
C THR A 440 8.72 6.70 -3.51
N ARG A 441 8.23 7.67 -2.73
CA ARG A 441 8.98 8.29 -1.63
C ARG A 441 8.09 8.55 -0.42
N SER A 442 8.57 8.20 0.78
CA SER A 442 7.89 8.44 2.07
C SER A 442 8.86 8.41 3.25
N SER A 443 8.38 8.60 4.48
CA SER A 443 9.17 8.41 5.71
C SER A 443 9.09 6.99 6.24
N ALA A 444 7.98 6.28 6.00
CA ALA A 444 7.90 4.85 6.27
C ALA A 444 6.96 4.14 5.29
N VAL A 445 7.19 2.83 5.15
CA VAL A 445 6.34 1.93 4.38
C VAL A 445 6.05 0.67 5.21
N PHE A 446 4.80 0.27 5.31
CA PHE A 446 4.40 -0.94 6.03
C PHE A 446 3.55 -1.85 5.14
N ILE A 447 3.99 -3.11 4.99
CA ILE A 447 3.37 -4.13 4.14
C ILE A 447 2.82 -5.23 5.05
N GLY A 448 1.51 -5.35 5.14
CA GLY A 448 0.82 -6.25 6.08
C GLY A 448 0.87 -5.70 7.50
N THR A 449 -0.25 -5.14 7.96
CA THR A 449 -0.40 -4.54 9.30
C THR A 449 -1.74 -4.93 9.94
N GLU A 450 -1.79 -5.04 11.27
CA GLU A 450 -3.03 -5.26 12.05
C GLU A 450 -3.89 -6.44 11.55
N SER A 451 -3.30 -7.63 11.41
CA SER A 451 -3.93 -8.83 10.82
C SER A 451 -4.30 -8.75 9.33
N GLY A 452 -3.89 -7.70 8.61
CA GLY A 452 -4.10 -7.57 7.17
C GLY A 452 -3.11 -8.38 6.32
N SER A 453 -3.38 -8.42 5.01
CA SER A 453 -2.50 -9.01 4.00
C SER A 453 -1.99 -7.94 3.05
N GLY A 454 -0.69 -7.68 3.07
CA GLY A 454 -0.05 -6.69 2.21
C GLY A 454 0.92 -7.31 1.21
N ALA A 455 0.93 -6.80 -0.02
CA ALA A 455 1.90 -7.15 -1.04
C ALA A 455 2.61 -5.90 -1.60
N LEU A 456 3.94 -5.94 -1.65
CA LEU A 456 4.78 -5.01 -2.41
C LEU A 456 5.41 -5.77 -3.58
N ASN A 457 5.18 -5.32 -4.81
CA ASN A 457 5.80 -5.89 -6.01
C ASN A 457 6.62 -4.81 -6.73
N MET A 458 7.92 -5.02 -6.85
CA MET A 458 8.82 -4.12 -7.55
C MET A 458 9.56 -4.88 -8.66
N SER A 459 9.55 -4.31 -9.87
CA SER A 459 10.27 -4.84 -11.03
C SER A 459 10.80 -3.68 -11.87
N GLY A 460 12.11 -3.41 -11.78
CA GLY A 460 12.74 -2.20 -12.31
C GLY A 460 12.24 -0.90 -11.67
N GLY A 461 11.74 -0.95 -10.43
CA GLY A 461 11.18 0.22 -9.72
C GLY A 461 12.10 0.80 -8.65
N HIS A 462 11.79 2.01 -8.17
CA HIS A 462 12.55 2.70 -7.13
C HIS A 462 11.69 3.07 -5.92
N MET A 463 12.16 2.74 -4.73
CA MET A 463 11.55 3.19 -3.47
C MET A 463 12.60 3.93 -2.64
N VAL A 464 12.25 5.14 -2.20
CA VAL A 464 13.07 5.96 -1.32
C VAL A 464 12.33 6.16 0.00
N ILE A 465 12.98 5.80 1.10
CA ILE A 465 12.49 6.05 2.45
C ILE A 465 13.50 6.96 3.13
N ASP A 466 13.10 8.18 3.45
CA ASP A 466 14.00 9.15 4.06
C ASP A 466 13.35 10.04 5.11
N GLY A 467 14.20 10.77 5.83
CA GLY A 467 13.80 11.66 6.91
C GLY A 467 13.80 11.00 8.28
N VAL A 468 13.13 11.68 9.21
CA VAL A 468 13.03 11.34 10.63
C VAL A 468 11.55 11.19 10.95
N VAL A 469 11.20 10.17 11.71
CA VAL A 469 9.87 10.01 12.29
C VAL A 469 9.79 10.91 13.52
N ASN A 470 8.94 11.92 13.50
CA ASN A 470 8.86 12.95 14.54
C ASN A 470 7.82 12.63 15.61
N GLY A 471 6.80 11.83 15.29
CA GLY A 471 5.71 11.47 16.18
C GLY A 471 5.70 10.01 16.62
N GLY A 472 4.72 9.69 17.48
CA GLY A 472 4.43 8.32 17.89
C GLY A 472 5.52 7.63 18.74
N PRO A 473 5.47 6.29 18.88
CA PRO A 473 6.33 5.54 19.79
C PRO A 473 7.80 5.42 19.35
N THR A 474 8.12 5.83 18.12
CA THR A 474 9.48 5.84 17.57
C THR A 474 9.94 7.25 17.21
N ALA A 475 9.39 8.27 17.88
CA ALA A 475 9.79 9.65 17.66
C ALA A 475 11.31 9.83 17.79
N GLY A 476 11.92 10.53 16.83
CA GLY A 476 13.36 10.72 16.70
C GLY A 476 14.10 9.60 15.98
N SER A 477 13.43 8.53 15.52
CA SER A 477 14.07 7.48 14.71
C SER A 477 14.14 7.84 13.23
N GLY A 478 15.07 7.21 12.51
CA GLY A 478 15.05 7.19 11.06
C GLY A 478 13.80 6.49 10.51
N GLY A 479 13.49 6.78 9.25
CA GLY A 479 12.43 6.09 8.52
C GLY A 479 12.64 4.59 8.39
N GLY A 480 11.60 3.85 8.01
CA GLY A 480 11.73 2.39 7.91
C GLY A 480 10.70 1.67 7.05
N LEU A 481 11.02 0.41 6.74
CA LEU A 481 10.20 -0.53 6.00
C LEU A 481 9.81 -1.71 6.91
N GLY A 482 8.52 -1.93 7.11
CA GLY A 482 8.01 -3.12 7.82
C GLY A 482 7.31 -4.09 6.88
N VAL A 483 7.56 -5.38 7.01
CA VAL A 483 6.91 -6.46 6.23
C VAL A 483 6.38 -7.52 7.19
N GLY A 484 5.04 -7.63 7.28
CA GLY A 484 4.33 -8.59 8.13
C GLY A 484 4.45 -8.30 9.61
N ARG A 485 3.75 -7.27 10.11
CA ARG A 485 3.83 -6.81 11.52
C ARG A 485 2.46 -6.79 12.21
N GLY A 486 2.44 -6.94 13.53
CA GLY A 486 1.20 -6.88 14.33
C GLY A 486 0.21 -8.02 13.99
N GLY A 487 0.72 -9.24 13.87
CA GLY A 487 -0.07 -10.44 13.53
C GLY A 487 -0.48 -10.55 12.05
N ALA A 488 -0.08 -9.59 11.22
CA ALA A 488 -0.38 -9.54 9.79
C ALA A 488 0.58 -10.38 8.93
N THR A 489 0.19 -10.60 7.67
CA THR A 489 1.03 -11.22 6.64
C THR A 489 1.49 -10.16 5.65
N GLY A 490 2.81 -10.05 5.45
CA GLY A 490 3.40 -9.14 4.47
C GLY A 490 4.32 -9.88 3.51
N VAL A 491 4.22 -9.57 2.22
CA VAL A 491 5.12 -10.09 1.19
C VAL A 491 5.70 -8.94 0.37
N ALA A 492 7.03 -8.85 0.29
CA ALA A 492 7.74 -7.94 -0.58
C ALA A 492 8.55 -8.72 -1.62
N ASN A 493 8.26 -8.52 -2.90
CA ASN A 493 8.98 -9.10 -4.04
C ASN A 493 9.67 -7.97 -4.81
N VAL A 494 10.99 -7.99 -4.85
CA VAL A 494 11.81 -6.92 -5.46
C VAL A 494 12.78 -7.54 -6.45
N SER A 495 12.57 -7.29 -7.74
CA SER A 495 13.30 -7.95 -8.83
C SER A 495 13.74 -6.99 -9.95
N ASN A 496 14.49 -7.52 -10.91
CA ASN A 496 14.85 -6.85 -12.17
C ASN A 496 15.51 -5.47 -11.98
N GLY A 497 16.56 -5.42 -11.15
CA GLY A 497 17.32 -4.18 -10.88
C GLY A 497 16.55 -3.13 -10.07
N SER A 498 15.53 -3.53 -9.32
CA SER A 498 14.80 -2.61 -8.44
C SER A 498 15.67 -2.14 -7.27
N THR A 499 15.44 -0.94 -6.77
CA THR A 499 16.20 -0.39 -5.63
C THR A 499 15.28 0.10 -4.51
N ILE A 500 15.59 -0.29 -3.28
CA ILE A 500 15.03 0.31 -2.07
C ILE A 500 16.16 0.99 -1.30
N SER A 501 16.05 2.30 -1.10
CA SER A 501 17.01 3.11 -0.34
C SER A 501 16.35 3.69 0.88
N ILE A 502 16.80 3.29 2.07
CA ILE A 502 16.41 3.85 3.35
C ILE A 502 17.61 4.65 3.88
N SER A 503 17.47 5.95 4.05
CA SER A 503 18.57 6.80 4.50
C SER A 503 18.09 7.83 5.51
N SER A 504 18.75 7.90 6.67
CA SER A 504 18.46 8.91 7.68
C SER A 504 19.72 9.35 8.41
N SER A 505 19.74 10.63 8.79
CA SER A 505 20.72 11.15 9.75
C SER A 505 20.34 10.82 11.20
N ALA A 506 19.07 10.50 11.46
CA ALA A 506 18.61 10.03 12.76
C ALA A 506 18.98 8.55 12.98
N ALA A 507 19.01 8.14 14.24
CA ALA A 507 19.34 6.78 14.60
C ALA A 507 18.24 5.79 14.19
N ASN A 508 18.63 4.53 13.97
CA ASN A 508 17.73 3.40 13.73
C ASN A 508 16.87 3.47 12.45
N PRO A 509 17.36 3.95 11.28
CA PRO A 509 16.67 3.64 10.04
C PRO A 509 16.64 2.12 9.86
N SER A 510 15.50 1.56 9.47
CA SER A 510 15.32 0.11 9.62
C SER A 510 14.48 -0.58 8.55
N VAL A 511 14.78 -1.86 8.37
CA VAL A 511 13.92 -2.85 7.73
C VAL A 511 13.55 -3.89 8.79
N SER A 512 12.27 -4.20 8.93
CA SER A 512 11.78 -5.21 9.87
C SER A 512 10.87 -6.19 9.14
N ILE A 513 11.24 -7.48 9.16
CA ILE A 513 10.56 -8.55 8.43
C ILE A 513 10.03 -9.56 9.46
N GLY A 514 8.72 -9.74 9.58
CA GLY A 514 8.13 -10.65 10.56
C GLY A 514 8.11 -10.07 11.97
N GLY A 515 7.35 -9.00 12.17
CA GLY A 515 7.26 -8.25 13.43
C GLY A 515 8.06 -6.95 13.45
N SER A 516 7.89 -6.15 14.50
CA SER A 516 8.64 -4.91 14.80
C SER A 516 8.61 -4.62 16.30
N SER A 517 9.39 -3.63 16.75
CA SER A 517 9.41 -3.20 18.16
C SER A 517 8.05 -2.73 18.67
N ILE A 518 7.34 -1.94 17.86
CA ILE A 518 6.07 -1.29 18.23
C ILE A 518 4.81 -2.05 17.77
N ALA A 519 4.95 -3.04 16.90
CA ALA A 519 3.89 -3.96 16.51
C ALA A 519 4.46 -5.38 16.42
N PRO A 520 4.56 -6.07 17.56
CA PRO A 520 5.12 -7.41 17.63
C PRO A 520 4.27 -8.44 16.86
N GLY A 521 4.92 -9.53 16.44
CA GLY A 521 4.29 -10.65 15.75
C GLY A 521 3.98 -10.40 14.27
N GLY A 522 3.57 -11.45 13.57
CA GLY A 522 3.26 -11.43 12.13
C GLY A 522 4.26 -12.26 11.31
N THR A 523 3.91 -12.48 10.05
CA THR A 523 4.70 -13.25 9.09
C THR A 523 5.14 -12.36 7.94
N GLY A 524 6.45 -12.14 7.82
CA GLY A 524 7.05 -11.34 6.77
C GLY A 524 7.89 -12.17 5.82
N THR A 525 7.67 -12.02 4.52
CA THR A 525 8.53 -12.59 3.47
C THR A 525 9.07 -11.47 2.60
N PHE A 526 10.40 -11.40 2.47
CA PHE A 526 11.07 -10.44 1.62
C PHE A 526 11.97 -11.17 0.63
N ASN A 527 11.63 -11.10 -0.65
CA ASN A 527 12.40 -11.69 -1.74
C ASN A 527 13.09 -10.59 -2.55
N LEU A 528 14.42 -10.66 -2.64
CA LEU A 528 15.28 -9.79 -3.45
C LEU A 528 15.91 -10.62 -4.57
N SER A 529 15.80 -10.17 -5.82
CA SER A 529 16.35 -10.91 -6.96
C SER A 529 16.76 -10.06 -8.17
N GLY A 530 17.41 -10.68 -9.16
CA GLY A 530 17.65 -10.08 -10.47
C GLY A 530 18.47 -8.78 -10.44
N GLY A 531 19.51 -8.73 -9.61
CA GLY A 531 20.37 -7.55 -9.47
C GLY A 531 19.75 -6.41 -8.64
N SER A 532 18.69 -6.69 -7.87
CA SER A 532 18.03 -5.69 -7.03
C SER A 532 18.81 -5.38 -5.76
N ALA A 533 18.67 -4.16 -5.24
CA ALA A 533 19.39 -3.69 -4.07
C ALA A 533 18.46 -3.16 -2.97
N LEU A 534 18.78 -3.52 -1.72
CA LEU A 534 18.24 -2.93 -0.50
C LEU A 534 19.39 -2.27 0.27
N THR A 535 19.29 -0.97 0.52
CA THR A 535 20.27 -0.24 1.33
C THR A 535 19.59 0.46 2.49
N VAL A 536 20.11 0.27 3.70
CA VAL A 536 19.67 0.93 4.93
C VAL A 536 20.87 1.67 5.50
N ASN A 537 20.85 3.00 5.47
CA ASN A 537 21.99 3.82 5.82
C ASN A 537 21.68 4.82 6.93
N GLY A 538 22.50 4.83 7.98
CA GLY A 538 22.43 5.77 9.09
C GLY A 538 23.00 5.21 10.39
N PRO A 539 23.07 6.01 11.46
CA PRO A 539 23.51 5.53 12.77
C PRO A 539 22.61 4.40 13.27
N ASN A 540 23.19 3.27 13.69
CA ASN A 540 22.47 2.07 14.13
C ASN A 540 21.45 1.56 13.08
N ALA A 541 21.76 1.71 11.79
CA ALA A 541 20.94 1.15 10.72
C ALA A 541 20.71 -0.34 10.92
N LEU A 542 19.49 -0.81 10.68
CA LEU A 542 19.07 -2.16 11.07
C LEU A 542 18.34 -2.88 9.94
N ILE A 543 18.73 -4.14 9.69
CA ILE A 543 17.88 -5.12 8.99
C ILE A 543 17.52 -6.22 9.99
N GLY A 544 16.29 -6.21 10.50
CA GLY A 544 15.77 -7.21 11.43
C GLY A 544 14.88 -8.24 10.73
N VAL A 545 15.15 -9.53 10.95
CA VAL A 545 14.40 -10.65 10.38
C VAL A 545 13.90 -11.56 11.51
N GLY A 546 12.58 -11.66 11.67
CA GLY A 546 11.94 -12.27 12.83
C GLY A 546 12.26 -11.47 14.09
N ARG A 547 11.70 -10.26 14.24
CA ARG A 547 12.01 -9.36 15.36
C ARG A 547 10.81 -9.15 16.28
N PHE A 548 11.11 -9.04 17.57
CA PHE A 548 10.12 -8.80 18.61
C PHE A 548 10.74 -8.15 19.84
N GLU A 549 10.11 -7.12 20.40
CA GLU A 549 10.65 -6.50 21.61
C GLU A 549 9.79 -6.68 22.86
N ASN A 550 8.47 -6.95 22.76
CA ASN A 550 7.61 -7.10 23.96
C ASN A 550 6.17 -7.58 23.64
N GLY A 551 5.91 -8.89 23.48
CA GLY A 551 4.53 -9.38 23.26
C GLY A 551 4.35 -10.86 23.59
N THR A 552 3.28 -11.47 23.06
CA THR A 552 3.04 -12.93 23.12
C THR A 552 3.05 -13.62 21.76
N GLN A 553 2.87 -12.87 20.67
CA GLN A 553 2.80 -13.42 19.31
C GLN A 553 4.18 -13.54 18.67
N ALA A 554 4.50 -14.71 18.13
CA ALA A 554 5.78 -14.94 17.48
C ALA A 554 5.93 -14.08 16.22
N GLY A 555 7.11 -13.49 16.04
CA GLY A 555 7.52 -12.83 14.79
C GLY A 555 8.26 -13.81 13.90
N ILE A 556 7.77 -14.05 12.68
CA ILE A 556 8.38 -14.97 11.71
C ILE A 556 8.79 -14.19 10.47
N GLY A 557 10.09 -14.08 10.25
CA GLY A 557 10.64 -13.35 9.11
C GLY A 557 11.50 -14.23 8.21
N THR A 558 11.36 -14.05 6.89
CA THR A 558 12.24 -14.66 5.89
C THR A 558 12.74 -13.60 4.91
N LEU A 559 14.07 -13.50 4.76
CA LEU A 559 14.72 -12.70 3.74
C LEU A 559 15.48 -13.62 2.77
N THR A 560 15.14 -13.56 1.49
CA THR A 560 15.81 -14.34 0.43
C THR A 560 16.48 -13.41 -0.55
N LEU A 561 17.79 -13.55 -0.74
CA LEU A 561 18.59 -12.84 -1.74
C LEU A 561 18.98 -13.84 -2.83
N SER A 562 18.69 -13.54 -4.10
CA SER A 562 18.92 -14.51 -5.20
C SER A 562 19.41 -13.84 -6.49
N GLY A 563 20.28 -14.54 -7.22
CA GLY A 563 20.84 -14.04 -8.48
C GLY A 563 22.00 -13.05 -8.31
N ALA A 564 22.84 -12.99 -9.35
CA ALA A 564 24.03 -12.16 -9.35
C ALA A 564 23.70 -10.67 -9.22
N GLY A 565 24.50 -9.95 -8.42
CA GLY A 565 24.37 -8.50 -8.21
C GLY A 565 23.26 -8.11 -7.22
N THR A 566 22.47 -9.07 -6.72
CA THR A 566 21.47 -8.80 -5.68
C THR A 566 22.16 -8.51 -4.35
N SER A 567 21.74 -7.47 -3.64
CA SER A 567 22.39 -7.07 -2.39
C SER A 567 21.42 -6.52 -1.34
N ALA A 568 21.70 -6.82 -0.07
CA ALA A 568 21.10 -6.17 1.09
C ALA A 568 22.20 -5.65 2.02
N ALA A 569 22.17 -4.36 2.35
CA ALA A 569 23.22 -3.69 3.11
C ALA A 569 22.66 -2.80 4.22
N ALA A 570 23.17 -2.97 5.45
CA ALA A 570 23.01 -2.04 6.55
C ALA A 570 24.34 -1.29 6.79
N THR A 571 24.37 0.02 6.55
CA THR A 571 25.58 0.83 6.61
C THR A 571 25.49 1.98 7.60
N GLY A 572 26.63 2.32 8.22
CA GLY A 572 26.73 3.39 9.22
C GLY A 572 27.34 2.91 10.53
N SER A 573 27.58 3.84 11.45
CA SER A 573 28.12 3.51 12.78
C SER A 573 27.15 2.59 13.52
N GLY A 574 27.62 1.41 13.94
CA GLY A 574 26.80 0.45 14.67
C GLY A 574 25.71 -0.21 13.82
N ALA A 575 25.82 -0.21 12.48
CA ALA A 575 24.81 -0.83 11.61
C ALA A 575 24.81 -2.37 11.71
N GLN A 576 23.64 -2.99 11.76
CA GLN A 576 23.47 -4.42 12.08
C GLN A 576 22.45 -5.12 11.18
N VAL A 577 22.64 -6.44 11.03
CA VAL A 577 21.64 -7.38 10.52
C VAL A 577 21.36 -8.39 11.64
N LEU A 578 20.11 -8.52 12.06
CA LEU A 578 19.71 -9.37 13.19
C LEU A 578 18.65 -10.38 12.77
N LEU A 579 18.88 -11.66 13.08
CA LEU A 579 18.03 -12.78 12.67
C LEU A 579 17.54 -13.53 13.90
N GLY A 580 16.23 -13.55 14.14
CA GLY A 580 15.66 -14.25 15.29
C GLY A 580 16.27 -13.80 16.61
N SER A 581 16.67 -12.54 16.70
CA SER A 581 17.48 -11.99 17.78
C SER A 581 16.67 -11.66 19.03
N SER A 582 15.48 -12.25 19.20
CA SER A 582 14.61 -12.01 20.36
C SER A 582 13.84 -13.27 20.72
N SER A 583 13.49 -13.45 22.00
CA SER A 583 12.72 -14.62 22.44
C SER A 583 11.44 -14.78 21.64
N ASN A 584 11.06 -16.02 21.32
CA ASN A 584 9.83 -16.35 20.58
C ASN A 584 9.79 -15.76 19.14
N THR A 585 10.95 -15.57 18.50
CA THR A 585 11.03 -15.17 17.10
C THR A 585 11.76 -16.19 16.25
N ILE A 586 11.45 -16.20 14.96
CA ILE A 586 12.12 -17.03 13.96
C ILE A 586 12.55 -16.12 12.82
N GLY A 587 13.86 -16.00 12.62
CA GLY A 587 14.45 -15.23 11.53
C GLY A 587 15.25 -16.13 10.61
N THR A 588 14.92 -16.13 9.32
CA THR A 588 15.68 -16.88 8.30
C THR A 588 16.20 -15.93 7.22
N VAL A 589 17.49 -15.97 6.94
CA VAL A 589 18.11 -15.29 5.80
C VAL A 589 18.78 -16.31 4.90
N ILE A 590 18.50 -16.24 3.60
CA ILE A 590 19.12 -17.06 2.57
C ILE A 590 19.85 -16.13 1.59
N VAL A 591 21.17 -16.24 1.54
CA VAL A 591 22.04 -15.49 0.62
C VAL A 591 22.42 -16.41 -0.53
N GLY A 592 21.68 -16.36 -1.63
CA GLY A 592 21.92 -17.18 -2.83
C GLY A 592 23.25 -16.87 -3.53
N ALA A 593 23.67 -17.77 -4.43
CA ALA A 593 24.90 -17.60 -5.19
C ALA A 593 24.92 -16.27 -5.97
N GLY A 594 26.04 -15.54 -5.89
CA GLY A 594 26.22 -14.23 -6.52
C GLY A 594 25.49 -13.07 -5.83
N ALA A 595 24.73 -13.33 -4.76
CA ALA A 595 24.12 -12.30 -3.92
C ALA A 595 25.00 -11.94 -2.71
N SER A 596 24.74 -10.79 -2.10
CA SER A 596 25.48 -10.31 -0.93
C SER A 596 24.58 -9.79 0.19
N LEU A 597 24.95 -10.12 1.42
CA LEU A 597 24.42 -9.55 2.66
C LEU A 597 25.54 -8.81 3.37
N SER A 598 25.31 -7.56 3.78
CA SER A 598 26.33 -6.80 4.51
C SER A 598 25.78 -5.97 5.67
N ALA A 599 26.60 -5.86 6.71
CA ALA A 599 26.42 -4.95 7.84
C ALA A 599 27.76 -4.26 8.13
N THR A 600 27.78 -3.00 8.57
CA THR A 600 29.06 -2.37 8.98
C THR A 600 29.59 -2.95 10.30
N ALA A 601 28.72 -3.22 11.28
CA ALA A 601 29.13 -3.71 12.58
C ALA A 601 28.84 -5.21 12.74
N LEU A 602 27.57 -5.62 12.79
CA LEU A 602 27.19 -6.94 13.29
C LEU A 602 26.25 -7.67 12.32
N ILE A 603 26.51 -8.96 12.07
CA ILE A 603 25.47 -9.93 11.74
C ILE A 603 25.23 -10.80 12.98
N GLY A 604 24.03 -10.73 13.55
CA GLY A 604 23.63 -11.48 14.74
C GLY A 604 22.62 -12.57 14.40
N VAL A 605 22.97 -13.84 14.64
CA VAL A 605 22.12 -15.00 14.37
C VAL A 605 21.66 -15.58 15.71
N ALA A 606 20.39 -15.39 16.07
CA ALA A 606 19.87 -15.65 17.43
C ALA A 606 20.62 -14.88 18.54
N HIS A 607 21.20 -13.73 18.19
CA HIS A 607 22.03 -12.90 19.07
C HIS A 607 21.90 -11.42 18.69
N ASP A 608 21.95 -10.50 19.64
CA ASP A 608 21.83 -9.04 19.39
C ASP A 608 23.17 -8.28 19.49
N GLY A 609 24.23 -8.99 19.83
CA GLY A 609 25.58 -8.45 20.04
C GLY A 609 25.98 -8.37 21.52
N THR A 610 24.99 -8.38 22.42
CA THR A 610 25.19 -8.29 23.87
C THR A 610 24.79 -9.56 24.60
N ALA A 611 23.72 -10.23 24.16
CA ALA A 611 23.24 -11.45 24.78
C ALA A 611 22.61 -12.42 23.77
N SER A 612 22.60 -13.71 24.15
CA SER A 612 21.71 -14.69 23.55
C SER A 612 20.28 -14.42 24.04
N THR A 613 19.35 -14.21 23.12
CA THR A 613 18.03 -13.67 23.43
C THR A 613 16.90 -14.71 23.37
N GLY A 614 17.21 -15.97 23.01
CA GLY A 614 16.27 -17.09 23.03
C GLY A 614 15.35 -17.22 21.80
N GLY A 615 15.60 -16.48 20.71
CA GLY A 615 14.95 -16.70 19.41
C GLY A 615 15.67 -17.74 18.55
N ILE A 616 15.13 -18.05 17.37
CA ILE A 616 15.74 -18.98 16.40
C ILE A 616 16.20 -18.17 15.19
N GLY A 617 17.51 -18.16 14.95
CA GLY A 617 18.12 -17.48 13.81
C GLY A 617 18.74 -18.50 12.86
N THR A 618 18.47 -18.37 11.57
CA THR A 618 19.06 -19.21 10.51
C THR A 618 19.64 -18.33 9.43
N LEU A 619 20.94 -18.48 9.15
CA LEU A 619 21.64 -17.81 8.05
C LEU A 619 22.22 -18.87 7.11
N ILE A 620 21.71 -18.94 5.88
CA ILE A 620 22.25 -19.81 4.83
C ILE A 620 23.01 -18.97 3.81
N VAL A 621 24.30 -19.23 3.64
CA VAL A 621 25.22 -18.44 2.80
C VAL A 621 25.72 -19.29 1.63
N HIS A 622 25.17 -19.05 0.44
CA HIS A 622 25.69 -19.54 -0.85
C HIS A 622 26.41 -18.43 -1.64
N GLY A 623 26.16 -17.16 -1.30
CA GLY A 623 26.84 -15.98 -1.84
C GLY A 623 27.89 -15.45 -0.86
N THR A 624 27.80 -14.17 -0.51
CA THR A 624 28.72 -13.53 0.44
C THR A 624 27.99 -12.84 1.58
N ALA A 625 28.39 -13.10 2.82
CA ALA A 625 27.99 -12.36 4.01
C ALA A 625 29.18 -11.53 4.53
N THR A 626 29.01 -10.25 4.85
CA THR A 626 30.11 -9.37 5.30
C THR A 626 29.70 -8.54 6.51
N ALA A 627 30.53 -8.53 7.56
CA ALA A 627 30.38 -7.68 8.74
C ALA A 627 31.72 -7.49 9.46
N ALA A 628 31.80 -6.59 10.44
CA ALA A 628 32.94 -6.61 11.35
C ALA A 628 32.89 -7.89 12.20
N ASP A 629 31.73 -8.19 12.77
CA ASP A 629 31.48 -9.36 13.60
C ASP A 629 30.27 -10.17 13.10
N LEU A 630 30.38 -11.49 13.16
CA LEU A 630 29.29 -12.46 13.03
C LEU A 630 29.18 -13.21 14.36
N ILE A 631 28.06 -13.06 15.06
CA ILE A 631 27.83 -13.76 16.33
C ILE A 631 26.66 -14.71 16.18
N ILE A 632 26.90 -15.99 16.48
CA ILE A 632 25.91 -17.07 16.40
C ILE A 632 25.52 -17.44 17.83
N GLY A 633 24.31 -17.10 18.25
CA GLY A 633 23.76 -17.46 19.55
C GLY A 633 23.49 -18.97 19.68
N ALA A 634 23.17 -19.44 20.88
CA ALA A 634 23.02 -20.87 21.20
C ALA A 634 21.98 -21.62 20.33
N THR A 635 20.95 -20.92 19.87
CA THR A 635 19.88 -21.41 18.99
C THR A 635 20.04 -20.93 17.54
N GLY A 636 21.20 -20.36 17.22
CA GLY A 636 21.56 -19.90 15.89
C GLY A 636 22.12 -21.03 15.02
N LEU A 637 21.78 -21.00 13.74
CA LEU A 637 22.32 -21.87 12.70
C LEU A 637 22.93 -21.01 11.58
N VAL A 638 24.18 -21.29 11.24
CA VAL A 638 24.82 -20.79 10.02
C VAL A 638 25.16 -21.98 9.11
N GLY A 639 24.82 -21.90 7.84
CA GLY A 639 25.19 -22.93 6.87
C GLY A 639 25.38 -22.44 5.46
N GLY A 640 25.56 -23.34 4.50
CA GLY A 640 25.77 -23.05 3.08
C GLY A 640 27.22 -23.19 2.60
N ASN A 641 27.44 -22.90 1.32
CA ASN A 641 28.71 -23.11 0.61
C ASN A 641 29.35 -21.79 0.07
N GLY A 642 29.12 -20.68 0.76
CA GLY A 642 29.55 -19.34 0.36
C GLY A 642 30.74 -18.81 1.16
N VAL A 643 30.85 -17.48 1.20
CA VAL A 643 31.94 -16.75 1.86
C VAL A 643 31.39 -15.86 2.98
N ILE A 644 31.99 -15.95 4.16
CA ILE A 644 31.76 -15.08 5.31
C ILE A 644 32.99 -14.20 5.49
N ASN A 645 32.85 -12.88 5.40
CA ASN A 645 33.89 -11.91 5.70
C ASN A 645 33.55 -11.23 7.02
N ALA A 646 33.95 -11.81 8.15
CA ALA A 646 33.71 -11.29 9.49
C ALA A 646 34.57 -12.00 10.53
N ASN A 647 34.75 -11.38 11.71
CA ASN A 647 35.17 -12.11 12.90
C ASN A 647 34.01 -12.94 13.43
N VAL A 648 34.15 -14.26 13.46
CA VAL A 648 33.09 -15.19 13.83
C VAL A 648 33.23 -15.61 15.28
N THR A 649 32.19 -15.37 16.08
CA THR A 649 32.02 -15.99 17.40
C THR A 649 30.84 -16.95 17.37
N ASN A 650 31.11 -18.23 17.55
CA ASN A 650 30.10 -19.28 17.46
C ASN A 650 29.71 -19.80 18.85
N PHE A 651 28.46 -19.65 19.26
CA PHE A 651 27.85 -20.34 20.41
C PHE A 651 26.79 -21.37 19.98
N GLY A 652 26.43 -21.39 18.69
CA GLY A 652 25.38 -22.22 18.11
C GLY A 652 25.93 -23.27 17.15
N VAL A 653 25.29 -23.42 15.99
CA VAL A 653 25.65 -24.44 15.00
C VAL A 653 26.18 -23.80 13.72
N ILE A 654 27.32 -24.29 13.25
CA ILE A 654 27.78 -24.12 11.87
C ILE A 654 27.63 -25.46 11.14
N ASN A 655 26.98 -25.46 9.97
CA ASN A 655 26.82 -26.63 9.11
C ASN A 655 26.93 -26.21 7.63
N PRO A 656 28.09 -26.37 6.96
CA PRO A 656 28.24 -26.06 5.53
C PRO A 656 27.12 -26.70 4.67
N GLY A 657 26.81 -27.97 4.90
CA GLY A 657 25.66 -28.66 4.31
C GLY A 657 25.71 -28.81 2.77
N ASN A 658 24.74 -29.54 2.21
CA ASN A 658 24.69 -29.91 0.79
C ASN A 658 25.97 -30.63 0.31
N THR A 659 26.36 -31.69 1.02
CA THR A 659 27.63 -32.39 0.79
C THR A 659 27.89 -32.75 -0.68
N PRO A 660 29.03 -32.32 -1.26
CA PRO A 660 30.13 -31.58 -0.62
C PRO A 660 29.81 -30.08 -0.42
N GLY A 661 29.71 -29.66 0.84
CA GLY A 661 29.59 -28.25 1.24
C GLY A 661 30.95 -27.60 1.40
N LEU A 662 31.10 -26.32 1.02
CA LEU A 662 32.34 -25.57 1.23
C LEU A 662 32.05 -24.18 1.80
N LEU A 663 32.27 -23.97 3.09
CA LEU A 663 32.08 -22.67 3.73
C LEU A 663 33.42 -21.99 3.98
N SER A 664 33.62 -20.80 3.44
CA SER A 664 34.85 -20.02 3.66
C SER A 664 34.64 -18.89 4.68
N ILE A 665 35.52 -18.78 5.65
CA ILE A 665 35.51 -17.74 6.70
C ILE A 665 36.80 -16.91 6.57
N ASN A 666 36.61 -15.63 6.25
CA ASN A 666 37.65 -14.63 6.10
C ASN A 666 37.63 -13.68 7.31
N GLY A 667 38.31 -14.05 8.38
CA GLY A 667 38.39 -13.30 9.63
C GLY A 667 38.85 -14.17 10.79
N ASN A 668 38.78 -13.64 12.02
CA ASN A 668 39.03 -14.44 13.22
C ASN A 668 37.88 -15.44 13.44
N TYR A 669 38.17 -16.56 14.10
CA TYR A 669 37.18 -17.54 14.54
C TYR A 669 37.36 -17.86 16.02
N THR A 670 36.28 -17.82 16.78
CA THR A 670 36.26 -18.20 18.19
C THR A 670 35.04 -19.06 18.50
N ALA A 671 35.27 -20.26 19.06
CA ALA A 671 34.23 -21.05 19.69
C ALA A 671 33.88 -20.41 21.05
N GLY A 672 32.70 -19.80 21.15
CA GLY A 672 32.30 -18.90 22.24
C GLY A 672 32.02 -19.60 23.57
N GLY A 673 31.93 -20.92 23.60
CA GLY A 673 31.76 -21.69 24.84
C GLY A 673 30.94 -22.96 24.67
N ALA A 674 30.35 -23.44 25.76
CA ALA A 674 29.48 -24.61 25.76
C ALA A 674 28.27 -24.39 24.82
N GLY A 675 28.08 -25.29 23.85
CA GLY A 675 27.02 -25.20 22.83
C GLY A 675 27.55 -24.97 21.41
N SER A 676 28.78 -24.49 21.26
CA SER A 676 29.43 -24.30 19.96
C SER A 676 29.55 -25.63 19.23
N ARG A 677 28.86 -25.77 18.09
CA ARG A 677 28.83 -26.99 17.27
C ARG A 677 29.22 -26.71 15.83
N LEU A 678 30.02 -27.61 15.27
CA LEU A 678 30.41 -27.64 13.87
C LEU A 678 30.02 -29.01 13.34
N ILE A 679 29.01 -29.05 12.48
CA ILE A 679 28.54 -30.29 11.86
C ILE A 679 29.22 -30.38 10.49
N LEU A 680 29.84 -31.52 10.23
CA LEU A 680 30.52 -31.83 8.98
C LEU A 680 29.89 -33.08 8.40
N GLU A 681 29.21 -32.92 7.27
CA GLU A 681 28.51 -34.02 6.64
C GLU A 681 29.45 -34.85 5.74
N VAL A 682 29.19 -36.17 5.71
CA VAL A 682 29.90 -37.14 4.87
C VAL A 682 28.85 -37.94 4.08
N GLU A 683 28.98 -37.95 2.76
CA GLU A 683 28.08 -38.67 1.86
C GLU A 683 28.88 -39.63 0.96
N SER A 684 28.46 -40.89 0.88
CA SER A 684 28.95 -41.81 -0.16
C SER A 684 28.59 -41.28 -1.55
N ASP A 685 29.54 -41.29 -2.48
CA ASP A 685 29.27 -40.92 -3.87
C ASP A 685 28.59 -42.04 -4.69
N GLY A 686 28.38 -43.21 -4.07
CA GLY A 686 27.80 -44.41 -4.72
C GLY A 686 28.77 -45.16 -5.64
N ALA A 687 29.99 -44.66 -5.84
CA ALA A 687 31.04 -45.23 -6.68
C ALA A 687 32.27 -45.71 -5.86
N GLY A 688 32.13 -45.75 -4.53
CA GLY A 688 33.19 -46.17 -3.60
C GLY A 688 34.06 -45.01 -3.10
N GLY A 689 33.74 -43.77 -3.47
CA GLY A 689 34.30 -42.56 -2.90
C GLY A 689 33.35 -41.87 -1.92
N PHE A 690 33.80 -40.72 -1.43
CA PHE A 690 33.07 -39.92 -0.44
C PHE A 690 33.16 -38.45 -0.78
N LYS A 691 32.07 -37.74 -0.54
CA LYS A 691 31.99 -36.29 -0.51
C LYS A 691 31.99 -35.87 0.94
N THR A 692 32.73 -34.81 1.27
CA THR A 692 32.78 -34.25 2.62
C THR A 692 32.49 -32.77 2.58
N ASP A 693 31.94 -32.27 3.66
CA ASP A 693 31.90 -30.83 3.91
C ASP A 693 33.28 -30.30 4.29
N GLU A 694 33.53 -29.03 3.96
CA GLU A 694 34.79 -28.35 4.22
C GLU A 694 34.53 -26.94 4.77
N VAL A 695 35.26 -26.57 5.82
CA VAL A 695 35.37 -25.20 6.33
C VAL A 695 36.79 -24.69 6.04
N ARG A 696 36.87 -23.56 5.35
CA ARG A 696 38.15 -22.92 4.99
C ARG A 696 38.31 -21.59 5.71
N PHE A 697 39.43 -21.43 6.41
CA PHE A 697 39.82 -20.16 7.02
C PHE A 697 40.81 -19.40 6.12
N SER A 698 40.67 -18.07 6.06
CA SER A 698 41.66 -17.22 5.40
C SER A 698 43.00 -17.20 6.14
N PHE A 699 44.05 -16.81 5.43
CA PHE A 699 45.35 -16.52 6.05
C PHE A 699 45.25 -15.34 7.02
N GLY A 700 45.98 -15.41 8.14
CA GLY A 700 46.15 -14.29 9.09
C GLY A 700 45.06 -14.11 10.14
N GLY A 701 43.93 -14.82 10.05
CA GLY A 701 42.91 -14.86 11.10
C GLY A 701 43.35 -15.74 12.28
N ALA A 702 43.10 -15.28 13.51
CA ALA A 702 43.24 -16.11 14.70
C ALA A 702 42.11 -17.15 14.76
N ILE A 703 42.44 -18.40 15.03
CA ILE A 703 41.48 -19.51 15.08
C ILE A 703 41.55 -20.14 16.47
N ASP A 704 40.48 -20.01 17.24
CA ASP A 704 40.29 -20.64 18.54
C ASP A 704 39.13 -21.63 18.48
N LEU A 705 39.46 -22.93 18.56
CA LEU A 705 38.50 -24.04 18.57
C LEU A 705 38.34 -24.65 19.95
N ALA A 706 38.95 -24.11 21.02
CA ALA A 706 39.09 -24.83 22.28
C ALA A 706 37.76 -25.26 22.93
N ALA A 707 36.65 -24.56 22.66
CA ALA A 707 35.31 -24.90 23.14
C ALA A 707 34.41 -25.56 22.06
N GLN A 708 34.97 -25.90 20.90
CA GLN A 708 34.22 -26.42 19.77
C GLN A 708 33.84 -27.89 19.98
N ASN A 709 32.58 -28.22 19.71
CA ASN A 709 32.16 -29.60 19.47
C ASN A 709 32.07 -29.85 17.97
N VAL A 710 32.89 -30.75 17.45
CA VAL A 710 32.90 -31.14 16.03
C VAL A 710 32.17 -32.46 15.88
N GLU A 711 31.16 -32.49 15.01
CA GLU A 711 30.31 -33.65 14.80
C GLU A 711 30.35 -34.10 13.34
N PHE A 712 30.79 -35.33 13.10
CA PHE A 712 30.76 -35.97 11.78
C PHE A 712 29.39 -36.62 11.55
N SER A 713 28.65 -36.15 10.54
CA SER A 713 27.30 -36.62 10.23
C SER A 713 27.28 -37.43 8.94
N PHE A 714 27.21 -38.76 9.06
CA PHE A 714 27.13 -39.66 7.90
C PHE A 714 25.70 -39.69 7.35
N LEU A 715 25.52 -39.24 6.12
CA LEU A 715 24.22 -39.13 5.47
C LEU A 715 23.79 -40.44 4.81
N GLY A 716 22.49 -40.76 4.86
CA GLY A 716 21.92 -41.93 4.18
C GLY A 716 22.60 -43.25 4.58
N ASN A 717 22.96 -44.06 3.58
CA ASN A 717 23.60 -45.36 3.76
C ASN A 717 25.15 -45.29 3.79
N THR A 718 25.72 -44.12 4.04
CA THR A 718 27.18 -43.94 4.08
C THR A 718 27.78 -44.76 5.22
N ASP A 719 28.60 -45.76 4.87
CA ASP A 719 29.26 -46.65 5.85
C ASP A 719 30.42 -45.93 6.54
N PRO A 720 30.35 -45.66 7.86
CA PRO A 720 31.43 -45.01 8.58
C PRO A 720 32.73 -45.84 8.57
N ASN A 721 32.65 -47.18 8.59
CA ASN A 721 33.85 -48.02 8.55
C ASN A 721 34.56 -47.92 7.20
N ALA A 722 33.80 -47.86 6.11
CA ALA A 722 34.35 -47.67 4.77
C ALA A 722 35.01 -46.29 4.63
N PHE A 723 34.40 -45.24 5.19
CA PHE A 723 35.00 -43.92 5.23
C PHE A 723 36.31 -43.91 6.04
N GLN A 724 36.33 -44.55 7.22
CA GLN A 724 37.54 -44.70 8.02
C GLN A 724 38.64 -45.48 7.26
N ALA A 725 38.29 -46.59 6.61
CA ALA A 725 39.22 -47.41 5.82
C ALA A 725 39.78 -46.68 4.59
N SER A 726 39.06 -45.67 4.08
CA SER A 726 39.54 -44.83 2.97
C SER A 726 40.72 -43.93 3.34
N GLY A 727 40.97 -43.72 4.63
CA GLY A 727 41.98 -42.78 5.12
C GLY A 727 41.55 -41.31 5.06
N LEU A 728 40.33 -41.00 4.59
CA LEU A 728 39.80 -39.64 4.51
C LEU A 728 39.35 -39.08 5.87
N PHE A 729 39.33 -39.91 6.92
CA PHE A 729 38.98 -39.51 8.28
C PHE A 729 40.15 -38.78 8.99
N ASP A 730 40.67 -37.78 8.28
CA ASP A 730 41.66 -36.79 8.71
C ASP A 730 40.94 -35.44 8.87
N ILE A 731 41.23 -34.70 9.95
CA ILE A 731 40.58 -33.41 10.20
C ILE A 731 40.92 -32.39 9.11
N ASP A 732 42.07 -32.54 8.46
CA ASP A 732 42.53 -31.69 7.37
C ASP A 732 41.68 -31.84 6.09
N THR A 733 40.91 -32.93 5.98
CA THR A 733 39.90 -33.12 4.92
C THR A 733 38.73 -32.13 5.09
N PHE A 734 38.44 -31.73 6.33
CA PHE A 734 37.25 -30.97 6.68
C PHE A 734 37.55 -29.53 7.09
N VAL A 735 38.71 -29.26 7.68
CA VAL A 735 39.04 -27.95 8.22
C VAL A 735 40.43 -27.56 7.75
N ARG A 736 40.53 -26.44 7.01
CA ARG A 736 41.79 -25.98 6.43
C ARG A 736 41.96 -24.49 6.59
N GLN A 737 43.21 -24.03 6.53
CA GLN A 737 43.56 -22.61 6.52
C GLN A 737 44.46 -22.30 5.33
N ALA A 738 44.19 -21.17 4.67
CA ALA A 738 45.09 -20.64 3.65
C ALA A 738 46.39 -20.15 4.30
N ASN A 739 47.53 -20.48 3.71
CA ASN A 739 48.83 -19.92 4.07
C ASN A 739 49.08 -18.57 3.37
N ALA A 740 50.25 -17.96 3.60
CA ALA A 740 50.60 -16.67 3.01
C ALA A 740 50.62 -16.66 1.46
N SER A 741 50.77 -17.82 0.82
CA SER A 741 50.71 -17.96 -0.65
C SER A 741 49.30 -18.29 -1.16
N GLY A 742 48.29 -18.35 -0.30
CA GLY A 742 46.91 -18.72 -0.64
C GLY A 742 46.66 -20.23 -0.81
N ALA A 743 47.67 -21.08 -0.53
CA ALA A 743 47.50 -22.52 -0.57
C ALA A 743 46.90 -23.00 0.76
N PHE A 744 45.94 -23.92 0.70
CA PHE A 744 45.28 -24.46 1.90
C PHE A 744 46.07 -25.63 2.49
N SER A 745 46.32 -25.57 3.80
CA SER A 745 46.87 -26.67 4.59
C SER A 745 45.99 -26.95 5.80
N GLY A 746 46.19 -28.10 6.43
CA GLY A 746 45.63 -28.39 7.74
C GLY A 746 46.00 -27.38 8.82
N LEU A 747 45.24 -27.38 9.91
CA LEU A 747 45.59 -26.64 11.12
C LEU A 747 46.56 -27.45 11.97
N ALA A 748 47.44 -26.78 12.72
CA ALA A 748 48.31 -27.47 13.66
C ALA A 748 47.47 -28.18 14.75
N ALA A 749 47.89 -29.38 15.18
CA ALA A 749 47.18 -30.17 16.19
C ALA A 749 46.83 -29.40 17.48
N ALA A 750 47.69 -28.43 17.88
CA ALA A 750 47.46 -27.58 19.04
C ALA A 750 46.20 -26.68 18.92
N ALA A 751 45.77 -26.35 17.71
CA ALA A 751 44.54 -25.60 17.47
C ALA A 751 43.28 -26.38 17.90
N TYR A 752 43.39 -27.71 17.99
CA TYR A 752 42.31 -28.60 18.43
C TYR A 752 42.40 -28.97 19.92
N ALA A 753 43.29 -28.35 20.69
CA ALA A 753 43.36 -28.58 22.13
C ALA A 753 42.06 -28.12 22.81
N GLY A 754 41.33 -29.05 23.43
CA GLY A 754 40.03 -28.78 24.07
C GLY A 754 38.81 -29.09 23.21
N VAL A 755 38.98 -29.32 21.90
CA VAL A 755 37.89 -29.70 20.99
C VAL A 755 37.32 -31.06 21.38
N SER A 756 36.00 -31.17 21.46
CA SER A 756 35.31 -32.45 21.57
C SER A 756 34.87 -32.93 20.18
N PHE A 757 34.94 -34.24 19.96
CA PHE A 757 34.53 -34.85 18.70
C PHE A 757 33.41 -35.86 18.93
N ALA A 758 32.44 -35.87 18.02
CA ALA A 758 31.36 -36.84 17.97
C ALA A 758 31.12 -37.32 16.54
N ALA A 759 30.44 -38.45 16.39
CA ALA A 759 29.96 -38.92 15.10
C ALA A 759 28.53 -39.44 15.23
N ARG A 760 27.71 -39.20 14.20
CA ARG A 760 26.35 -39.73 14.08
C ARG A 760 26.12 -40.32 12.69
N ALA A 761 25.29 -41.33 12.64
CA ALA A 761 24.79 -41.93 11.41
C ALA A 761 23.38 -42.47 11.66
N ASP A 762 22.44 -42.22 10.76
CA ASP A 762 21.08 -42.75 10.91
C ASP A 762 21.04 -44.26 10.57
N ALA A 763 21.86 -44.69 9.61
CA ALA A 763 21.94 -46.09 9.17
C ALA A 763 22.92 -46.95 9.97
N TYR A 764 23.70 -46.38 10.90
CA TYR A 764 24.72 -47.11 11.66
C TYR A 764 24.74 -46.69 13.13
N THR A 765 24.80 -47.67 14.03
CA THR A 765 25.12 -47.43 15.44
C THR A 765 26.63 -47.31 15.57
N ILE A 766 27.12 -46.10 15.86
CA ILE A 766 28.54 -45.85 16.12
C ILE A 766 28.80 -46.03 17.63
N SER A 767 29.74 -46.90 17.97
CA SER A 767 30.14 -47.19 19.36
C SER A 767 31.62 -46.89 19.59
N ASN A 768 31.97 -46.49 20.82
CA ASN A 768 33.33 -46.20 21.26
C ASN A 768 34.04 -45.14 20.40
N PHE A 769 33.29 -44.14 19.92
CA PHE A 769 33.86 -43.10 19.08
C PHE A 769 34.88 -42.26 19.85
N THR A 770 36.08 -42.20 19.32
CA THR A 770 37.13 -41.27 19.74
C THR A 770 37.79 -40.70 18.50
N PHE A 771 38.28 -39.47 18.60
CA PHE A 771 39.01 -38.81 17.52
C PHE A 771 40.14 -37.98 18.12
N SER A 772 41.28 -37.95 17.42
CA SER A 772 42.36 -37.02 17.69
C SER A 772 42.88 -36.44 16.38
N ALA A 773 43.25 -35.15 16.38
CA ALA A 773 43.74 -34.48 15.18
C ALA A 773 44.96 -35.16 14.54
N THR A 774 45.79 -35.86 15.32
CA THR A 774 46.98 -36.57 14.82
C THR A 774 46.74 -38.05 14.50
N GLY A 775 45.77 -38.68 15.17
CA GLY A 775 45.53 -40.13 15.09
C GLY A 775 44.29 -40.53 14.30
N GLY A 776 43.48 -39.57 13.85
CA GLY A 776 42.21 -39.82 13.17
C GLY A 776 41.14 -40.39 14.10
N ALA A 777 40.12 -41.01 13.50
CA ALA A 777 39.00 -41.63 14.22
C ALA A 777 39.28 -43.09 14.61
N VAL A 778 38.76 -43.49 15.76
CA VAL A 778 38.67 -44.90 16.19
C VAL A 778 37.26 -45.16 16.71
N PHE A 779 36.55 -46.11 16.10
CA PHE A 779 35.21 -46.53 16.49
C PHE A 779 34.87 -47.91 15.89
N THR A 780 33.71 -48.43 16.25
CA THR A 780 33.05 -49.53 15.53
C THR A 780 31.67 -49.07 15.09
N ALA A 781 31.35 -49.15 13.80
CA ALA A 781 30.01 -48.88 13.30
C ALA A 781 29.33 -50.18 12.86
N THR A 782 28.15 -50.46 13.41
CA THR A 782 27.33 -51.60 12.97
C THR A 782 26.07 -51.06 12.30
N PRO A 783 25.66 -51.58 11.13
CA PRO A 783 24.40 -51.18 10.52
C PRO A 783 23.25 -51.26 11.53
N VAL A 784 22.44 -50.21 11.62
CA VAL A 784 21.17 -50.27 12.35
C VAL A 784 20.32 -51.28 11.59
N PRO A 785 19.84 -52.37 12.21
CA PRO A 785 18.96 -53.31 11.52
C PRO A 785 17.75 -52.52 11.03
N GLU A 786 17.55 -52.44 9.71
CA GLU A 786 16.33 -51.87 9.15
C GLU A 786 15.17 -52.54 9.88
N ALA A 787 14.23 -51.74 10.42
CA ALA A 787 13.06 -52.27 11.11
C ALA A 787 12.42 -53.30 10.17
N GLN A 788 12.57 -54.60 10.48
CA GLN A 788 12.55 -55.65 9.47
C GLN A 788 11.43 -55.38 8.48
N SER A 789 11.77 -55.00 7.25
CA SER A 789 10.80 -54.70 6.20
C SER A 789 9.84 -55.90 6.02
N TRP A 790 10.30 -57.09 6.38
CA TRP A 790 9.57 -58.34 6.53
C TRP A 790 8.51 -58.36 7.63
N LEU A 791 8.70 -57.72 8.79
CA LEU A 791 7.69 -57.58 9.84
C LEU A 791 6.58 -56.60 9.42
N MET A 792 6.92 -55.51 8.75
CA MET A 792 5.91 -54.58 8.18
C MET A 792 5.22 -55.18 6.96
N LEU A 793 5.93 -55.94 6.12
CA LEU A 793 5.35 -56.72 5.02
C LEU A 793 4.48 -57.86 5.56
N ALA A 794 4.93 -58.59 6.59
CA ALA A 794 4.15 -59.65 7.22
C ALA A 794 2.92 -59.09 7.94
N ALA A 795 3.03 -57.96 8.64
CA ALA A 795 1.90 -57.25 9.23
C ALA A 795 0.94 -56.74 8.14
N GLY A 796 1.46 -56.20 7.03
CA GLY A 796 0.68 -55.78 5.87
C GLY A 796 -0.03 -56.95 5.18
N LEU A 797 0.66 -58.08 4.98
CA LEU A 797 0.11 -59.31 4.42
C LEU A 797 -0.91 -59.96 5.38
N MET A 798 -0.68 -59.91 6.69
CA MET A 798 -1.66 -60.35 7.70
C MET A 798 -2.89 -59.43 7.72
N ALA A 799 -2.71 -58.11 7.61
CA ALA A 799 -3.81 -57.15 7.51
C ALA A 799 -4.62 -57.34 6.22
N LEU A 800 -3.97 -57.58 5.08
CA LEU A 800 -4.60 -57.95 3.81
C LEU A 800 -5.35 -59.29 3.92
N GLY A 801 -4.77 -60.27 4.62
CA GLY A 801 -5.41 -61.56 4.92
C GLY A 801 -6.67 -61.40 5.76
N VAL A 802 -6.65 -60.55 6.79
CA VAL A 802 -7.82 -60.24 7.65
C VAL A 802 -8.88 -59.44 6.89
N ALA A 803 -8.48 -58.47 6.06
CA ALA A 803 -9.41 -57.69 5.24
C ALA A 803 -10.13 -58.57 4.20
N LYS A 804 -9.40 -59.48 3.53
CA LYS A 804 -9.98 -60.44 2.58
C LYS A 804 -10.97 -61.41 3.25
N ARG A 805 -10.78 -61.73 4.54
CA ARG A 805 -11.67 -62.59 5.33
C ARG A 805 -12.92 -61.89 5.87
N ARG A 806 -13.00 -60.55 5.79
CA ARG A 806 -14.20 -59.76 6.14
C ARG A 806 -15.04 -59.37 4.92
N ALA A 807 -14.50 -59.46 3.71
CA ALA A 807 -15.20 -59.15 2.45
C ALA A 807 -15.78 -60.39 1.73
N ALA A 808 -15.52 -61.58 2.26
CA ALA A 808 -16.19 -62.84 1.93
C ALA A 808 -17.03 -63.26 3.13
#